data_AF-A0A1V5KT39-F1
#
_entry.id   AF-A0A1V5KT39-F1
#
_cell.length_a   1.000
_cell.length_b   1.000
_cell.length_c   1.000
_cell.angle_alpha   90.00
_cell.angle_beta   90.00
_cell.angle_gamma   90.00
#
_symmetry.space_group_name_H-M   'P 1'
#
loop_
_entity.id
_entity.type
_entity.pdbx_description
1 polymer ?
#
loop_
_entity_poly.entity_id
_entity_poly.type
_entity_poly.pdbx_seq_one_letter_code
_entity_poly.pdbx_strand_id
1 'polypeptide(L)'
;MRSVGLIKSLADIENIVLKSYGGTPIYIKDVAQVKIGEMVRQGAALINGRNEAVGGIVMMLRGANSRDVVERVKKKVKEINENNVLPEGIQMAPYYDRADIVTDSVKTVSKALLEGSAFVLLVLYLLLRSFRGSAVVLIALPLSLFSTFIVMKLTGLSANLMSLGGLAISIGMIIDATIIQVENVQRHLSERGRQDHTLSTVLKAVLEVRKPSIFGELIIAITFIPILSLEGIEGKMFAPLAETVAIALLSSLLLSIFVIPALCALFLKPQPEKENAVMRLAKRVYLPALRFSMTRRRLLLAIAGSLLLMTVLLIPRLGTEFIPIMDEGSFDMDVALLPGVSLEKAVEVNTLIGQKLKQFPELETVVARIGQTGVALDTRGVDKTGYVGVLYPKTQWERRKSREELTNEMRASIAEIPGIAFGFSQPIQCRIDELVAGTRAQLILKLFGDDIELLKSHADEIARVLSRIEGATDLITEKVSGQPYLTIEIDRAKIARYGLNIADVQNVVEISIAGNAASKFYEDNRSFDITLRLPEESRNSIETISNILVPIPSGANLPLGQLARISLAEGPVQVSREDGLRRIGIEMNIQGRDIGGFVAEAKRKIKEQVSLPAGYYLTWGGQFENQQRAMARLMLIGPIAIGLILLLLFITFKSIRLSLLVLTNLPFALIGGVFSLWISGLYLSVPASIGFIVLFGVAVLNGVVLVSHITQLREEEGLGSQEAVLRGSLDRLRPVLMTASIAIFSLIPMLYASGPGSEIQKPLATVVVGGLITSTLLTLLLIPSLYSRFEKKREQDEM
;
A
#
# COMPACT_ATOMS: atom_id res chain seq x y z
N MET A 1 31.97 44.05 33.41
CA MET A 1 30.93 45.10 33.33
C MET A 1 29.85 44.62 32.35
N ARG A 2 28.57 44.64 32.74
CA ARG A 2 27.43 44.26 31.87
C ARG A 2 26.56 45.50 31.66
N SER A 3 26.42 45.95 30.42
CA SER A 3 25.45 46.99 30.04
C SER A 3 24.12 46.33 29.64
N VAL A 4 23.00 46.85 30.12
CA VAL A 4 21.65 46.31 29.85
C VAL A 4 20.86 47.36 29.09
N GLY A 5 20.52 47.07 27.83
CA GLY A 5 19.67 47.90 26.98
C GLY A 5 18.55 47.10 26.28
N LEU A 6 18.29 45.88 26.78
CA LEU A 6 17.26 45.00 26.23
C LEU A 6 15.88 45.46 26.72
N ILE A 7 14.93 45.55 25.79
CA ILE A 7 13.52 45.86 26.05
C ILE A 7 12.90 44.72 26.86
N LYS A 8 12.30 45.02 28.02
CA LYS A 8 11.70 44.03 28.93
C LYS A 8 10.22 44.24 29.18
N SER A 9 9.68 45.41 28.83
CA SER A 9 8.28 45.76 29.03
C SER A 9 7.72 46.56 27.87
N LEU A 10 6.40 46.64 27.78
CA LEU A 10 5.70 47.54 26.86
C LEU A 10 6.10 49.00 27.08
N ALA A 11 6.27 49.41 28.34
CA ALA A 11 6.69 50.76 28.71
C ALA A 11 8.09 51.10 28.17
N ASP A 12 8.98 50.12 28.04
CA ASP A 12 10.31 50.35 27.45
C ASP A 12 10.18 50.70 25.95
N ILE A 13 9.25 50.06 25.23
CA ILE A 13 8.96 50.37 23.82
C ILE A 13 8.33 51.77 23.72
N GLU A 14 7.35 52.06 24.56
CA GLU A 14 6.65 53.35 24.61
C GLU A 14 7.61 54.53 24.83
N ASN A 15 8.66 54.34 25.62
CA ASN A 15 9.65 55.36 25.97
C ASN A 15 10.90 55.36 25.06
N ILE A 16 10.87 54.66 23.92
CA ILE A 16 11.92 54.81 22.91
C ILE A 16 11.85 56.24 22.34
N VAL A 17 12.98 56.94 22.37
CA VAL A 17 13.09 58.33 21.88
C VAL A 17 13.23 58.33 20.35
N LEU A 18 12.32 59.04 19.67
CA LEU A 18 12.35 59.24 18.22
C LEU A 18 13.12 60.51 17.83
N LYS A 19 12.90 61.59 18.58
CA LYS A 19 13.52 62.90 18.35
C LYS A 19 13.62 63.65 19.67
N SER A 20 14.60 64.54 19.82
CA SER A 20 14.68 65.46 20.95
C SER A 20 14.83 66.89 20.43
N TYR A 21 14.07 67.83 21.00
CA TYR A 21 14.14 69.24 20.67
C TYR A 21 14.33 70.06 21.95
N GLY A 22 15.44 70.79 22.06
CA GLY A 22 15.70 71.63 23.24
C GLY A 22 15.74 70.87 24.58
N GLY A 23 16.00 69.56 24.58
CA GLY A 23 15.99 68.71 25.78
C GLY A 23 14.63 68.05 26.07
N THR A 24 13.58 68.32 25.30
CA THR A 24 12.29 67.62 25.38
C THR A 24 12.27 66.48 24.35
N PRO A 25 12.27 65.21 24.79
CA PRO A 25 12.16 64.06 23.90
C PRO A 25 10.71 63.87 23.42
N ILE A 26 10.58 63.38 22.19
CA ILE A 26 9.37 62.81 21.59
C ILE A 26 9.55 61.30 21.59
N TYR A 27 8.64 60.60 22.24
CA TYR A 27 8.65 59.16 22.42
C TYR A 27 7.73 58.44 21.42
N ILE A 28 7.85 57.11 21.31
CA ILE A 28 6.93 56.31 20.49
C ILE A 28 5.48 56.48 20.94
N LYS A 29 5.22 56.52 22.25
CA LYS A 29 3.85 56.71 22.80
C LYS A 29 3.18 58.01 22.36
N ASP A 30 3.96 59.01 21.94
CA ASP A 30 3.44 60.30 21.50
C ASP A 30 2.91 60.23 20.04
N VAL A 31 3.29 59.20 19.27
CA VAL A 31 2.94 59.05 17.85
C VAL A 31 2.29 57.70 17.49
N ALA A 32 2.32 56.71 18.39
CA ALA A 32 1.78 55.39 18.15
C ALA A 32 1.27 54.73 19.43
N GLN A 33 0.27 53.85 19.29
CA GLN A 33 -0.20 52.99 20.37
C GLN A 33 0.58 51.68 20.40
N VAL A 34 1.22 51.38 21.54
CA VAL A 34 1.91 50.10 21.76
C VAL A 34 0.94 49.14 22.42
N LYS A 35 0.68 47.99 21.78
CA LYS A 35 -0.18 46.94 22.33
C LYS A 35 0.36 45.56 22.00
N ILE A 36 0.03 44.59 22.83
CA ILE A 36 0.26 43.18 22.52
C ILE A 36 -0.70 42.81 21.38
N GLY A 37 -0.13 42.48 20.22
CA GLY A 37 -0.88 42.02 19.06
C GLY A 37 -0.75 40.51 18.87
N GLU A 38 -1.48 40.00 17.88
CA GLU A 38 -1.33 38.63 17.40
C GLU A 38 -0.69 38.62 16.01
N MET A 39 0.03 37.53 15.70
CA MET A 39 0.49 37.28 14.35
C MET A 39 -0.70 36.96 13.45
N VAL A 40 -0.62 37.33 12.16
CA VAL A 40 -1.65 36.97 11.19
C VAL A 40 -1.80 35.44 11.15
N ARG A 41 -2.97 34.96 11.56
CA ARG A 41 -3.27 33.53 11.57
C ARG A 41 -3.27 33.00 10.14
N GLN A 42 -2.45 31.98 9.89
CA GLN A 42 -2.40 31.30 8.58
C GLN A 42 -3.17 29.97 8.56
N GLY A 43 -3.82 29.64 9.68
CA GLY A 43 -4.58 28.41 9.84
C GLY A 43 -5.29 28.33 11.18
N ALA A 44 -6.11 27.29 11.32
CA ALA A 44 -6.86 26.96 12.52
C ALA A 44 -7.06 25.44 12.60
N ALA A 45 -7.29 24.91 13.80
CA ALA A 45 -7.67 23.52 13.98
C ALA A 45 -8.97 23.40 14.77
N LEU A 46 -9.89 22.56 14.29
CA LEU A 46 -11.18 22.33 14.93
C LEU A 46 -11.32 20.86 15.32
N ILE A 47 -11.80 20.62 16.54
CA ILE A 47 -12.14 19.29 17.04
C ILE A 47 -13.66 19.15 17.03
N ASN A 48 -14.15 18.09 16.36
CA ASN A 48 -15.56 17.69 16.29
C ASN A 48 -16.51 18.82 15.84
N GLY A 49 -16.01 19.78 15.05
CA GLY A 49 -16.79 20.92 14.53
C GLY A 49 -17.34 21.85 15.62
N ARG A 50 -16.67 21.97 16.77
CA ARG A 50 -17.12 22.87 17.85
C ARG A 50 -15.99 23.65 18.50
N ASN A 51 -14.90 22.97 18.85
CA ASN A 51 -13.84 23.57 19.65
C ASN A 51 -12.65 23.90 18.77
N GLU A 52 -12.24 25.17 18.74
CA GLU A 52 -10.93 25.52 18.21
C GLU A 52 -9.85 25.04 19.19
N ALA A 53 -8.82 24.39 18.67
CA ALA A 53 -7.75 23.80 19.46
C ALA A 53 -6.37 24.07 18.84
N VAL A 54 -5.34 23.94 19.66
CA VAL A 54 -3.95 23.94 19.20
C VAL A 54 -3.52 22.49 18.99
N GLY A 55 -3.10 22.16 17.76
CA GLY A 55 -2.65 20.84 17.38
C GLY A 55 -1.13 20.76 17.20
N GLY A 56 -0.58 19.56 17.40
CA GLY A 56 0.81 19.24 17.07
C GLY A 56 0.87 17.92 16.29
N ILE A 57 1.85 17.81 15.38
CA ILE A 57 2.13 16.58 14.63
C ILE A 57 3.53 16.12 14.99
N VAL A 58 3.67 14.88 15.44
CA VAL A 58 4.98 14.28 15.70
C VAL A 58 5.46 13.57 14.45
N MET A 59 6.61 14.01 13.93
CA MET A 59 7.24 13.39 12.78
C MET A 59 8.29 12.37 13.21
N MET A 60 8.19 11.18 12.64
CA MET A 60 9.16 10.11 12.80
C MET A 60 10.38 10.36 11.91
N LEU A 61 11.59 10.15 12.43
CA LEU A 61 12.81 10.14 11.62
C LEU A 61 12.78 8.99 10.61
N ARG A 62 13.31 9.23 9.40
CA ARG A 62 13.39 8.22 8.35
C ARG A 62 14.11 6.96 8.86
N GLY A 63 13.48 5.80 8.70
CA GLY A 63 14.03 4.50 9.10
C GLY A 63 13.80 4.13 10.57
N ALA A 64 13.24 5.01 11.41
CA ALA A 64 12.85 4.65 12.76
C ALA A 64 11.60 3.75 12.77
N ASN A 65 11.42 2.98 13.85
CA ASN A 65 10.24 2.15 14.05
C ASN A 65 9.07 3.02 14.55
N SER A 66 7.94 2.99 13.84
CA SER A 66 6.77 3.81 14.16
C SER A 66 6.15 3.47 15.51
N ARG A 67 6.11 2.19 15.87
CA ARG A 67 5.55 1.73 17.16
C ARG A 67 6.41 2.23 18.32
N ASP A 68 7.72 2.04 18.24
CA ASP A 68 8.64 2.47 19.31
C ASP A 68 8.61 3.99 19.51
N VAL A 69 8.52 4.75 18.41
CA VAL A 69 8.40 6.21 18.47
C VAL A 69 7.09 6.61 19.15
N VAL A 70 5.97 6.04 18.74
CA VAL A 70 4.66 6.34 19.34
C VAL A 70 4.63 5.95 20.82
N GLU A 71 5.15 4.79 21.21
CA GLU A 71 5.19 4.37 22.61
C GLU A 71 5.98 5.37 23.48
N ARG A 72 7.13 5.86 22.98
CA ARG A 72 7.91 6.91 23.66
C ARG A 72 7.14 8.23 23.75
N VAL A 73 6.44 8.61 22.70
CA VAL A 73 5.61 9.84 22.66
C VAL A 73 4.47 9.72 23.66
N LYS A 74 3.71 8.62 23.65
CA LYS A 74 2.62 8.36 24.61
C LYS A 74 3.11 8.44 26.06
N LYS A 75 4.26 7.83 26.34
CA LYS A 75 4.87 7.91 27.68
C LYS A 75 5.19 9.35 28.06
N LYS A 76 5.74 10.15 27.13
CA LYS A 76 6.07 11.54 27.41
C LYS A 76 4.84 12.44 27.56
N VAL A 77 3.80 12.22 26.75
CA VAL A 77 2.50 12.92 26.87
C VAL A 77 1.86 12.64 28.22
N LYS A 78 1.88 11.36 28.65
CA LYS A 78 1.39 10.97 29.98
C LYS A 78 2.16 11.67 31.09
N GLU A 79 3.49 11.67 31.02
CA GLU A 79 4.36 12.39 31.96
C GLU A 79 4.04 13.89 32.03
N ILE A 80 3.82 14.56 30.88
CA ILE A 80 3.47 15.98 30.81
C ILE A 80 2.12 16.26 31.47
N ASN A 81 1.11 15.43 31.18
CA ASN A 81 -0.23 15.58 31.73
C ASN A 81 -0.27 15.29 33.25
N GLU A 82 0.56 14.37 33.77
CA GLU A 82 0.58 13.98 35.19
C GLU A 82 1.46 14.88 36.07
N ASN A 83 2.53 15.47 35.53
CA ASN A 83 3.54 16.22 36.31
C ASN A 83 3.26 17.73 36.43
N ASN A 84 2.00 18.18 36.28
CA ASN A 84 1.61 19.60 36.35
C ASN A 84 2.46 20.53 35.46
N VAL A 85 2.98 20.02 34.33
CA VAL A 85 3.75 20.83 33.36
C VAL A 85 2.81 21.78 32.61
N LEU A 86 1.57 21.34 32.40
CA LEU A 86 0.51 22.13 31.78
C LEU A 86 -0.29 22.89 32.84
N PRO A 87 -0.76 24.12 32.54
CA PRO A 87 -1.70 24.84 33.39
C PRO A 87 -2.99 24.04 33.65
N GLU A 88 -3.66 24.31 34.77
CA GLU A 88 -4.95 23.69 35.10
C GLU A 88 -5.97 23.87 33.96
N GLY A 89 -6.67 22.79 33.61
CA GLY A 89 -7.66 22.77 32.54
C GLY A 89 -7.12 22.51 31.13
N ILE A 90 -5.80 22.41 30.95
CA ILE A 90 -5.18 22.08 29.66
C ILE A 90 -4.69 20.63 29.68
N GLN A 91 -5.14 19.83 28.69
CA GLN A 91 -4.70 18.45 28.52
C GLN A 91 -4.27 18.19 27.09
N MET A 92 -3.17 17.46 26.92
CA MET A 92 -2.74 16.95 25.63
C MET A 92 -3.37 15.58 25.36
N ALA A 93 -4.17 15.49 24.29
CA ALA A 93 -4.85 14.26 23.88
C ALA A 93 -4.46 13.86 22.43
N PRO A 94 -4.12 12.59 22.17
CA PRO A 94 -3.88 12.13 20.81
C PRO A 94 -5.21 11.99 20.06
N TYR A 95 -5.26 12.45 18.80
CA TYR A 95 -6.42 12.29 17.93
C TYR A 95 -6.21 11.27 16.80
N TYR A 96 -4.96 10.92 16.49
CA TYR A 96 -4.61 9.92 15.49
C TYR A 96 -3.36 9.17 15.95
N ASP A 97 -3.41 7.85 15.89
CA ASP A 97 -2.29 6.99 16.24
C ASP A 97 -2.03 5.93 15.17
N ARG A 98 -0.83 6.01 14.58
CA ARG A 98 -0.38 5.05 13.57
C ARG A 98 0.01 3.68 14.17
N ALA A 99 0.29 3.57 15.46
CA ALA A 99 0.63 2.30 16.08
C ALA A 99 -0.56 1.32 16.13
N ASP A 100 -1.79 1.83 16.13
CA ASP A 100 -3.01 1.02 16.22
C ASP A 100 -3.15 0.14 14.98
N ILE A 101 -3.08 0.74 13.78
CA ILE A 101 -3.13 -0.03 12.52
C ILE A 101 -2.00 -1.06 12.41
N VAL A 102 -0.79 -0.74 12.88
CA VAL A 102 0.34 -1.69 12.87
C VAL A 102 0.05 -2.87 13.79
N THR A 103 -0.47 -2.60 14.99
CA THR A 103 -0.78 -3.63 15.97
C THR A 103 -1.92 -4.53 15.50
N ASP A 104 -2.99 -3.94 14.97
CA ASP A 104 -4.15 -4.67 14.44
C ASP A 104 -3.81 -5.49 13.20
N SER A 105 -2.97 -4.95 12.32
CA SER A 105 -2.42 -5.66 11.16
C SER A 105 -1.61 -6.87 11.60
N VAL A 106 -0.66 -6.70 12.52
CA VAL A 106 0.17 -7.80 13.04
C VAL A 106 -0.71 -8.83 13.74
N LYS A 107 -1.72 -8.41 14.51
CA LYS A 107 -2.65 -9.33 15.18
C LYS A 107 -3.49 -10.13 14.19
N THR A 108 -3.97 -9.49 13.11
CA THR A 108 -4.74 -10.14 12.04
C THR A 108 -3.90 -11.21 11.35
N VAL A 109 -2.67 -10.88 10.95
CA VAL A 109 -1.76 -11.83 10.30
C VAL A 109 -1.33 -12.94 11.27
N SER A 110 -1.03 -12.61 12.53
CA SER A 110 -0.65 -13.61 13.54
C SER A 110 -1.79 -14.58 13.83
N LYS A 111 -3.03 -14.09 13.90
CA LYS A 111 -4.23 -14.93 14.05
C LYS A 111 -4.39 -15.86 12.85
N ALA A 112 -4.29 -15.33 11.63
CA ALA A 112 -4.35 -16.13 10.40
C ALA A 112 -3.23 -17.19 10.35
N LEU A 113 -2.03 -16.86 10.81
CA LEU A 113 -0.88 -17.77 10.90
C LEU A 113 -1.15 -18.91 11.89
N LEU A 114 -1.72 -18.61 13.06
CA LEU A 114 -2.11 -19.61 14.07
C LEU A 114 -3.24 -20.51 13.58
N GLU A 115 -4.28 -19.93 12.98
CA GLU A 115 -5.39 -20.67 12.37
C GLU A 115 -4.89 -21.56 11.23
N GLY A 116 -4.04 -21.04 10.34
CA GLY A 116 -3.42 -21.79 9.25
C GLY A 116 -2.59 -22.95 9.77
N SER A 117 -1.77 -22.72 10.80
CA SER A 117 -1.00 -23.78 11.47
C SER A 117 -1.91 -24.84 12.09
N ALA A 118 -3.02 -24.44 12.71
CA ALA A 118 -3.99 -25.39 13.27
C ALA A 118 -4.67 -26.23 12.18
N PHE A 119 -5.04 -25.62 11.04
CA PHE A 119 -5.58 -26.33 9.88
C PHE A 119 -4.58 -27.32 9.29
N VAL A 120 -3.32 -26.93 9.17
CA VAL A 120 -2.24 -27.83 8.76
C VAL A 120 -2.18 -29.05 9.69
N LEU A 121 -2.20 -28.85 11.00
CA LEU A 121 -2.16 -29.95 11.97
C LEU A 121 -3.38 -30.86 11.88
N LEU A 122 -4.57 -30.28 11.69
CA LEU A 122 -5.80 -31.03 11.48
C LEU A 122 -5.69 -31.92 10.24
N VAL A 123 -5.25 -31.36 9.11
CA VAL A 123 -5.10 -32.10 7.84
C VAL A 123 -4.04 -33.20 7.97
N LEU A 124 -2.89 -32.90 8.61
CA LEU A 124 -1.84 -33.89 8.87
C LEU A 124 -2.36 -35.04 9.71
N TYR A 125 -3.09 -34.76 10.80
CA TYR A 125 -3.67 -35.80 11.65
C TYR A 125 -4.66 -36.67 10.88
N LEU A 126 -5.53 -36.06 10.07
CA LEU A 126 -6.53 -36.76 9.25
C LEU A 126 -5.90 -37.62 8.14
N LEU A 127 -4.80 -37.18 7.51
CA LEU A 127 -4.20 -37.85 6.35
C LEU A 127 -3.06 -38.83 6.68
N LEU A 128 -2.25 -38.55 7.71
CA LEU A 128 -1.17 -39.46 8.15
C LEU A 128 -1.70 -40.56 9.08
N ARG A 129 -2.69 -40.26 9.94
CA ARG A 129 -3.21 -41.16 11.00
C ARG A 129 -2.09 -41.84 11.83
N SER A 130 -0.93 -41.21 11.90
CA SER A 130 0.23 -41.64 12.67
C SER A 130 0.62 -40.50 13.62
N PHE A 131 0.41 -40.72 14.92
CA PHE A 131 0.70 -39.69 15.91
C PHE A 131 2.18 -39.28 15.90
N ARG A 132 3.08 -40.24 15.65
CA ARG A 132 4.52 -40.02 15.62
C ARG A 132 4.99 -39.27 14.37
N GLY A 133 4.46 -39.62 13.18
CA GLY A 133 4.79 -38.90 11.94
C GLY A 133 4.28 -37.46 11.99
N SER A 134 3.03 -37.27 12.42
CA SER A 134 2.48 -35.93 12.66
C SER A 134 3.27 -35.13 13.70
N ALA A 135 3.79 -35.77 14.76
CA ALA A 135 4.63 -35.10 15.76
C ALA A 135 5.97 -34.59 15.18
N VAL A 136 6.61 -35.35 14.28
CA VAL A 136 7.85 -34.89 13.61
C VAL A 136 7.56 -33.64 12.77
N VAL A 137 6.49 -33.66 11.98
CA VAL A 137 6.09 -32.49 11.17
C VAL A 137 5.69 -31.30 12.06
N LEU A 138 4.99 -31.56 13.17
CA LEU A 138 4.62 -30.54 14.15
C LEU A 138 5.84 -29.87 14.80
N ILE A 139 6.92 -30.59 15.05
CA ILE A 139 8.16 -30.01 15.60
C ILE A 139 8.93 -29.21 14.53
N ALA A 140 8.89 -29.66 13.27
CA ALA A 140 9.59 -29.02 12.16
C ALA A 140 9.09 -27.59 11.90
N LEU A 141 7.76 -27.36 11.98
CA LEU A 141 7.16 -26.06 11.68
C LEU A 141 7.67 -24.94 12.62
N PRO A 142 7.56 -25.01 13.96
CA PRO A 142 8.13 -24.00 14.85
C PRO A 142 9.63 -23.83 14.70
N LEU A 143 10.38 -24.92 14.43
CA LEU A 143 11.83 -24.86 14.28
C LEU A 143 12.24 -24.09 13.02
N SER A 144 11.52 -24.28 11.91
CA SER A 144 11.72 -23.54 10.67
C SER A 144 11.39 -22.06 10.82
N LEU A 145 10.27 -21.72 11.47
CA LEU A 145 9.89 -20.34 11.76
C LEU A 145 10.91 -19.68 12.71
N PHE A 146 11.36 -20.38 13.74
CA PHE A 146 12.38 -19.88 14.67
C PHE A 146 13.71 -19.59 13.96
N SER A 147 14.18 -20.52 13.12
CA SER A 147 15.36 -20.30 12.28
C SER A 147 15.18 -19.09 11.37
N THR A 148 13.99 -18.93 10.77
CA THR A 148 13.67 -17.78 9.92
C THR A 148 13.76 -16.46 10.69
N PHE A 149 13.17 -16.38 11.88
CA PHE A 149 13.24 -15.18 12.72
C PHE A 149 14.67 -14.83 13.14
N ILE A 150 15.53 -15.82 13.37
CA ILE A 150 16.96 -15.59 13.63
C ILE A 150 17.61 -14.91 12.42
N VAL A 151 17.41 -15.45 11.21
CA VAL A 151 17.99 -14.87 9.98
C VAL A 151 17.41 -13.49 9.69
N MET A 152 16.11 -13.28 9.90
CA MET A 152 15.48 -11.95 9.78
C MET A 152 16.13 -10.94 10.73
N LYS A 153 16.40 -11.31 11.98
CA LYS A 153 17.08 -10.45 12.95
C LYS A 153 18.51 -10.12 12.51
N LEU A 154 19.24 -11.09 11.95
CA LEU A 154 20.61 -10.91 11.46
C LEU A 154 20.68 -10.02 10.20
N THR A 155 19.66 -10.08 9.35
CA THR A 155 19.56 -9.28 8.11
C THR A 155 18.91 -7.92 8.30
N GLY A 156 18.39 -7.64 9.50
CA GLY A 156 17.71 -6.37 9.81
C GLY A 156 16.29 -6.27 9.26
N LEU A 157 15.68 -7.40 8.89
CA LEU A 157 14.31 -7.44 8.39
C LEU A 157 13.30 -7.26 9.53
N SER A 158 12.48 -6.22 9.41
CA SER A 158 11.41 -5.94 10.37
C SER A 158 10.25 -6.92 10.22
N ALA A 159 9.64 -7.31 11.33
CA ALA A 159 8.40 -8.10 11.35
C ALA A 159 7.20 -7.16 11.13
N ASN A 160 6.87 -6.90 9.86
CA ASN A 160 5.73 -6.09 9.43
C ASN A 160 4.66 -6.95 8.75
N LEU A 161 3.57 -6.31 8.30
CA LEU A 161 2.46 -6.99 7.61
C LEU A 161 2.94 -7.85 6.43
N MET A 162 3.88 -7.35 5.63
CA MET A 162 4.34 -8.01 4.40
C MET A 162 5.27 -9.18 4.69
N SER A 163 6.22 -9.02 5.62
CA SER A 163 7.11 -10.11 6.03
C SER A 163 6.36 -11.22 6.75
N LEU A 164 5.46 -10.87 7.69
CA LEU A 164 4.61 -11.85 8.38
C LEU A 164 3.60 -12.51 7.43
N GLY A 165 3.06 -11.73 6.48
CA GLY A 165 2.22 -12.27 5.41
C GLY A 165 2.99 -13.30 4.57
N GLY A 166 4.25 -13.02 4.23
CA GLY A 166 5.15 -13.97 3.60
C GLY A 166 5.28 -15.29 4.39
N LEU A 167 5.50 -15.22 5.71
CA LEU A 167 5.51 -16.41 6.57
C LEU A 167 4.18 -17.16 6.58
N ALA A 168 3.07 -16.44 6.68
CA ALA A 168 1.74 -17.04 6.68
C ALA A 168 1.49 -17.82 5.37
N ILE A 169 1.88 -17.24 4.23
CA ILE A 169 1.77 -17.88 2.91
C ILE A 169 2.69 -19.10 2.80
N SER A 170 3.89 -19.01 3.36
CA SER A 170 4.88 -20.07 3.23
C SER A 170 4.69 -21.23 4.20
N ILE A 171 3.81 -21.17 5.21
CA ILE A 171 3.57 -22.30 6.14
C ILE A 171 3.37 -23.62 5.40
N GLY A 172 2.47 -23.65 4.41
CA GLY A 172 2.16 -24.87 3.66
C GLY A 172 3.36 -25.36 2.83
N MET A 173 4.16 -24.44 2.29
CA MET A 173 5.34 -24.75 1.46
C MET A 173 6.55 -25.18 2.30
N ILE A 174 6.73 -24.59 3.48
CA ILE A 174 7.84 -24.86 4.41
C ILE A 174 7.82 -26.32 4.84
N ILE A 175 6.66 -26.85 5.21
CA ILE A 175 6.57 -28.22 5.74
C ILE A 175 6.52 -29.30 4.67
N ASP A 176 6.42 -28.92 3.40
CA ASP A 176 6.13 -29.84 2.30
C ASP A 176 7.23 -30.89 2.12
N ALA A 177 8.49 -30.47 2.12
CA ALA A 177 9.64 -31.38 2.07
C ALA A 177 9.69 -32.31 3.29
N THR A 178 9.38 -31.79 4.47
CA THR A 178 9.33 -32.59 5.71
C THR A 178 8.27 -33.67 5.60
N ILE A 179 7.09 -33.34 5.08
CA ILE A 179 5.98 -34.28 4.89
C ILE A 179 6.35 -35.36 3.89
N ILE A 180 6.92 -34.98 2.74
CA ILE A 180 7.36 -35.93 1.71
C ILE A 180 8.38 -36.92 2.28
N GLN A 181 9.33 -36.46 3.08
CA GLN A 181 10.31 -37.31 3.75
C GLN A 181 9.67 -38.24 4.79
N VAL A 182 8.87 -37.69 5.70
CA VAL A 182 8.21 -38.47 6.78
C VAL A 182 7.30 -39.55 6.20
N GLU A 183 6.50 -39.22 5.19
CA GLU A 183 5.62 -40.19 4.52
C GLU A 183 6.42 -41.27 3.80
N ASN A 184 7.51 -40.91 3.10
CA ASN A 184 8.31 -41.91 2.39
C ASN A 184 9.02 -42.87 3.34
N VAL A 185 9.56 -42.37 4.47
CA VAL A 185 10.14 -43.19 5.53
C VAL A 185 9.09 -44.08 6.17
N GLN A 186 7.90 -43.55 6.45
CA GLN A 186 6.82 -44.31 7.06
C GLN A 186 6.33 -45.45 6.16
N ARG A 187 6.18 -45.20 4.85
CA ARG A 187 5.86 -46.22 3.84
C ARG A 187 6.87 -47.37 3.82
N HIS A 188 8.17 -47.06 3.78
CA HIS A 188 9.24 -48.07 3.79
C HIS A 188 9.25 -48.90 5.08
N LEU A 189 9.00 -48.27 6.23
CA LEU A 189 8.91 -48.96 7.51
C LEU A 189 7.66 -49.85 7.62
N SER A 190 6.57 -49.52 6.93
CA SER A 190 5.37 -50.37 6.89
C SER A 190 5.52 -51.55 5.92
N GLU A 191 6.16 -51.37 4.77
CA GLU A 191 6.37 -52.43 3.75
C GLU A 191 7.32 -53.54 4.23
N ARG A 192 8.37 -53.19 5.00
CA ARG A 192 9.35 -54.17 5.53
C ARG A 192 8.93 -54.85 6.85
N GLY A 193 7.86 -54.41 7.49
CA GLY A 193 7.33 -55.00 8.72
C GLY A 193 8.23 -54.84 9.96
N ARG A 194 7.88 -55.51 11.07
CA ARG A 194 8.51 -55.38 12.39
C ARG A 194 9.96 -55.91 12.48
N GLN A 195 10.45 -56.64 11.48
CA GLN A 195 11.72 -57.36 11.57
C GLN A 195 12.95 -56.51 11.26
N ASP A 196 12.79 -55.30 10.71
CA ASP A 196 13.93 -54.52 10.22
C ASP A 196 13.79 -53.02 10.55
N HIS A 197 13.89 -52.66 11.83
CA HIS A 197 14.01 -51.27 12.27
C HIS A 197 15.47 -50.82 12.19
N THR A 198 16.02 -50.85 10.98
CA THR A 198 17.41 -50.49 10.72
C THR A 198 17.52 -49.04 10.27
N LEU A 199 18.51 -48.33 10.83
CA LEU A 199 18.94 -46.98 10.39
C LEU A 199 19.15 -46.92 8.87
N SER A 200 19.57 -48.03 8.25
CA SER A 200 19.72 -48.18 6.80
C SER A 200 18.39 -48.06 6.03
N THR A 201 17.27 -48.55 6.58
CA THR A 201 15.96 -48.43 5.95
C THR A 201 15.48 -46.98 5.94
N VAL A 202 15.65 -46.26 7.06
CA VAL A 202 15.35 -44.82 7.15
C VAL A 202 16.24 -44.03 6.19
N LEU A 203 17.55 -44.31 6.18
CA LEU A 203 18.50 -43.62 5.31
C LEU A 203 18.17 -43.84 3.82
N LYS A 204 17.83 -45.07 3.42
CA LYS A 204 17.46 -45.39 2.04
C LYS A 204 16.19 -44.63 1.62
N ALA A 205 15.16 -44.62 2.47
CA ALA A 205 13.91 -43.92 2.22
C ALA A 205 14.10 -42.40 2.14
N VAL A 206 14.97 -41.81 2.97
CA VAL A 206 15.32 -40.38 2.88
C VAL A 206 16.05 -40.09 1.57
N LEU A 207 17.05 -40.89 1.20
CA LEU A 207 17.86 -40.68 0.00
C LEU A 207 17.06 -40.73 -1.31
N GLU A 208 16.02 -41.57 -1.37
CA GLU A 208 15.09 -41.68 -2.52
C GLU A 208 14.41 -40.34 -2.82
N VAL A 209 13.83 -39.68 -1.82
CA VAL A 209 13.06 -38.44 -2.01
C VAL A 209 13.87 -37.16 -1.81
N ARG A 210 15.13 -37.28 -1.37
CA ARG A 210 15.99 -36.12 -1.07
C ARG A 210 16.25 -35.23 -2.28
N LYS A 211 16.66 -35.81 -3.42
CA LYS A 211 16.94 -35.02 -4.63
C LYS A 211 15.69 -34.26 -5.11
N PRO A 212 14.55 -34.92 -5.37
CA PRO A 212 13.34 -34.23 -5.81
C PRO A 212 12.86 -33.15 -4.84
N SER A 213 12.97 -33.42 -3.52
CA SER A 213 12.55 -32.50 -2.47
C SER A 213 13.42 -31.23 -2.42
N ILE A 214 14.75 -31.37 -2.43
CA ILE A 214 15.69 -30.22 -2.43
C ILE A 214 15.48 -29.34 -3.66
N PHE A 215 15.43 -29.94 -4.86
CA PHE A 215 15.23 -29.17 -6.09
C PHE A 215 13.85 -28.51 -6.12
N GLY A 216 12.83 -29.18 -5.59
CA GLY A 216 11.50 -28.63 -5.46
C GLY A 216 11.43 -27.39 -4.56
N GLU A 217 11.99 -27.43 -3.36
CA GLU A 217 12.07 -26.25 -2.48
C GLU A 217 12.91 -25.13 -3.09
N LEU A 218 14.02 -25.48 -3.75
CA LEU A 218 14.89 -24.51 -4.41
C LEU A 218 14.17 -23.83 -5.61
N ILE A 219 13.37 -24.58 -6.37
CA ILE A 219 12.52 -24.03 -7.42
C ILE A 219 11.58 -22.99 -6.84
N ILE A 220 10.87 -23.31 -5.75
CA ILE A 220 9.97 -22.38 -5.08
C ILE A 220 10.75 -21.15 -4.61
N ALA A 221 11.85 -21.31 -3.87
CA ALA A 221 12.64 -20.19 -3.36
C ALA A 221 13.17 -19.27 -4.48
N ILE A 222 13.66 -19.84 -5.58
CA ILE A 222 14.18 -19.07 -6.72
C ILE A 222 13.08 -18.31 -7.46
N THR A 223 11.83 -18.79 -7.46
CA THR A 223 10.71 -18.03 -8.07
C THR A 223 10.47 -16.68 -7.40
N PHE A 224 10.89 -16.50 -6.14
CA PHE A 224 10.78 -15.23 -5.43
C PHE A 224 11.93 -14.26 -5.71
N ILE A 225 13.08 -14.74 -6.21
CA ILE A 225 14.24 -13.86 -6.50
C ILE A 225 13.90 -12.78 -7.53
N PRO A 226 13.23 -13.08 -8.67
CA PRO A 226 12.83 -12.04 -9.62
C PRO A 226 11.95 -10.93 -9.03
N ILE A 227 11.18 -11.21 -7.98
CA ILE A 227 10.32 -10.21 -7.31
C ILE A 227 11.17 -9.14 -6.64
N LEU A 228 12.39 -9.47 -6.19
CA LEU A 228 13.35 -8.49 -5.64
C LEU A 228 13.83 -7.46 -6.67
N SER A 229 13.56 -7.69 -7.97
CA SER A 229 13.87 -6.75 -9.04
C SER A 229 12.79 -5.68 -9.28
N LEU A 230 11.69 -5.73 -8.50
CA LEU A 230 10.67 -4.67 -8.49
C LEU A 230 11.26 -3.38 -7.90
N GLU A 231 10.93 -2.25 -8.51
CA GLU A 231 11.44 -0.94 -8.13
C GLU A 231 10.36 -0.14 -7.36
N GLY A 232 10.63 1.12 -7.00
CA GLY A 232 9.58 2.02 -6.53
C GLY A 232 8.87 1.62 -5.22
N ILE A 233 7.55 1.79 -5.19
CA ILE A 233 6.70 1.44 -4.03
C ILE A 233 6.53 -0.08 -3.96
N GLU A 234 6.24 -0.70 -5.11
CA GLU A 234 6.00 -2.13 -5.24
C GLU A 234 7.19 -2.95 -4.72
N GLY A 235 8.42 -2.55 -5.03
CA GLY A 235 9.63 -3.15 -4.46
C GLY A 235 9.70 -3.00 -2.94
N LYS A 236 9.48 -1.80 -2.40
CA LYS A 236 9.50 -1.55 -0.94
C LYS A 236 8.41 -2.32 -0.19
N MET A 237 7.28 -2.59 -0.82
CA MET A 237 6.17 -3.35 -0.23
C MET A 237 6.40 -4.86 -0.32
N PHE A 238 6.82 -5.39 -1.47
CA PHE A 238 6.86 -6.83 -1.73
C PHE A 238 8.24 -7.47 -1.57
N ALA A 239 9.35 -6.72 -1.57
CA ALA A 239 10.67 -7.29 -1.30
C ALA A 239 10.75 -7.95 0.09
N PRO A 240 10.25 -7.35 1.19
CA PRO A 240 10.25 -8.02 2.50
C PRO A 240 9.46 -9.33 2.50
N LEU A 241 8.38 -9.41 1.72
CA LEU A 241 7.60 -10.64 1.55
C LEU A 241 8.44 -11.72 0.86
N ALA A 242 9.06 -11.38 -0.28
CA ALA A 242 9.87 -12.31 -1.07
C ALA A 242 11.12 -12.80 -0.30
N GLU A 243 11.83 -11.89 0.38
CA GLU A 243 12.98 -12.21 1.22
C GLU A 243 12.58 -13.15 2.37
N THR A 244 11.48 -12.86 3.05
CA THR A 244 11.04 -13.67 4.19
C THR A 244 10.63 -15.07 3.74
N VAL A 245 9.94 -15.22 2.60
CA VAL A 245 9.59 -16.54 2.05
C VAL A 245 10.85 -17.30 1.62
N ALA A 246 11.77 -16.65 0.91
CA ALA A 246 13.02 -17.28 0.48
C ALA A 246 13.86 -17.75 1.67
N ILE A 247 14.01 -16.92 2.70
CA ILE A 247 14.68 -17.30 3.95
C ILE A 247 13.96 -18.47 4.61
N ALA A 248 12.63 -18.44 4.70
CA ALA A 248 11.87 -19.49 5.35
C ALA A 248 12.01 -20.86 4.65
N LEU A 249 11.97 -20.86 3.32
CA LEU A 249 12.18 -22.07 2.52
C LEU A 249 13.63 -22.58 2.62
N LEU A 250 14.62 -21.69 2.61
CA LEU A 250 16.02 -22.08 2.80
C LEU A 250 16.28 -22.63 4.22
N SER A 251 15.69 -22.00 5.24
CA SER A 251 15.71 -22.51 6.62
C SER A 251 15.03 -23.88 6.71
N SER A 252 13.89 -24.06 6.05
CA SER A 252 13.22 -25.36 6.01
C SER A 252 14.07 -26.42 5.31
N LEU A 253 14.67 -26.09 4.17
CA LEU A 253 15.57 -26.97 3.42
C LEU A 253 16.76 -27.44 4.27
N LEU A 254 17.38 -26.53 5.03
CA LEU A 254 18.48 -26.90 5.93
C LEU A 254 18.00 -27.86 7.03
N LEU A 255 16.85 -27.59 7.65
CA LEU A 255 16.27 -28.48 8.66
C LEU A 255 15.87 -29.84 8.06
N SER A 256 15.31 -29.83 6.86
CA SER A 256 14.94 -30.99 6.05
C SER A 256 16.14 -31.90 5.76
N ILE A 257 17.33 -31.33 5.60
CA ILE A 257 18.57 -32.08 5.38
C ILE A 257 19.19 -32.61 6.69
N PHE A 258 19.28 -31.77 7.73
CA PHE A 258 20.09 -32.08 8.91
C PHE A 258 19.28 -32.65 10.09
N VAL A 259 18.05 -32.16 10.29
CA VAL A 259 17.27 -32.43 11.51
C VAL A 259 16.19 -33.48 11.27
N ILE A 260 15.45 -33.39 10.16
CA ILE A 260 14.33 -34.30 9.89
C ILE A 260 14.75 -35.78 9.81
N PRO A 261 15.85 -36.17 9.14
CA PRO A 261 16.26 -37.57 9.11
C PRO A 261 16.57 -38.14 10.50
N ALA A 262 17.16 -37.32 11.39
CA ALA A 262 17.44 -37.70 12.77
C ALA A 262 16.13 -37.85 13.58
N LEU A 263 15.18 -36.93 13.43
CA LEU A 263 13.87 -37.03 14.07
C LEU A 263 13.08 -38.26 13.57
N CYS A 264 13.13 -38.55 12.28
CA CYS A 264 12.55 -39.75 11.70
C CYS A 264 13.15 -41.02 12.31
N ALA A 265 14.47 -41.11 12.42
CA ALA A 265 15.15 -42.26 13.01
C ALA A 265 14.84 -42.46 14.51
N LEU A 266 14.64 -41.37 15.26
CA LEU A 266 14.36 -41.43 16.70
C LEU A 266 12.88 -41.71 17.01
N PHE A 267 11.94 -41.13 16.26
CA PHE A 267 10.52 -41.13 16.60
C PHE A 267 9.65 -42.09 15.78
N LEU A 268 10.00 -42.41 14.52
CA LEU A 268 9.18 -43.29 13.69
C LEU A 268 9.43 -44.76 14.04
N LYS A 269 8.38 -45.58 14.06
CA LYS A 269 8.45 -47.02 14.29
C LYS A 269 7.62 -47.78 13.25
N PRO A 270 7.93 -49.05 12.95
CA PRO A 270 7.12 -49.87 12.06
C PRO A 270 5.68 -49.96 12.57
N GLN A 271 4.71 -49.55 11.75
CA GLN A 271 3.29 -49.70 12.04
C GLN A 271 2.62 -50.38 10.84
N PRO A 272 1.66 -51.30 11.07
CA PRO A 272 0.88 -51.87 9.97
C PRO A 272 0.09 -50.77 9.28
N GLU A 273 0.17 -50.75 7.95
CA GLU A 273 -0.48 -49.74 7.13
C GLU A 273 -2.00 -49.82 7.32
N LYS A 274 -2.60 -48.77 7.89
CA LYS A 274 -4.06 -48.64 7.97
C LYS A 274 -4.50 -47.60 6.95
N GLU A 275 -5.12 -48.04 5.87
CA GLU A 275 -5.65 -47.11 4.87
C GLU A 275 -6.78 -46.26 5.45
N ASN A 276 -6.60 -44.93 5.37
CA ASN A 276 -7.60 -43.95 5.76
C ASN A 276 -8.86 -44.09 4.90
N ALA A 277 -10.05 -43.89 5.50
CA ALA A 277 -11.32 -43.92 4.77
C ALA A 277 -11.33 -42.88 3.63
N VAL A 278 -10.77 -41.69 3.90
CA VAL A 278 -10.58 -40.62 2.90
C VAL A 278 -9.68 -41.10 1.75
N MET A 279 -8.58 -41.79 2.06
CA MET A 279 -7.66 -42.28 1.03
C MET A 279 -8.25 -43.44 0.22
N ARG A 280 -9.04 -44.33 0.85
CA ARG A 280 -9.79 -45.37 0.14
C ARG A 280 -10.81 -44.78 -0.83
N LEU A 281 -11.54 -43.75 -0.40
CA LEU A 281 -12.46 -43.02 -1.27
C LEU A 281 -11.71 -42.33 -2.41
N ALA A 282 -10.61 -41.63 -2.11
CA ALA A 282 -9.77 -40.96 -3.09
C ALA A 282 -9.23 -41.95 -4.13
N LYS A 283 -8.67 -43.10 -3.72
CA LYS A 283 -8.22 -44.17 -4.62
C LYS A 283 -9.38 -44.72 -5.47
N ARG A 284 -10.56 -44.93 -4.88
CA ARG A 284 -11.75 -45.45 -5.58
C ARG A 284 -12.25 -44.50 -6.68
N VAL A 285 -12.12 -43.19 -6.48
CA VAL A 285 -12.48 -42.17 -7.49
C VAL A 285 -11.34 -41.95 -8.49
N TYR A 286 -10.10 -41.93 -8.01
CA TYR A 286 -8.92 -41.64 -8.82
C TYR A 286 -8.59 -42.75 -9.82
N LEU A 287 -8.65 -44.02 -9.42
CA LEU A 287 -8.21 -45.13 -10.26
C LEU A 287 -9.05 -45.28 -11.55
N PRO A 288 -10.39 -45.15 -11.52
CA PRO A 288 -11.20 -45.04 -12.74
C PRO A 288 -10.89 -43.79 -13.56
N ALA A 289 -10.71 -42.64 -12.91
CA ALA A 289 -10.40 -41.38 -13.59
C ALA A 289 -9.03 -41.42 -14.30
N LEU A 290 -8.03 -42.03 -13.68
CA LEU A 290 -6.70 -42.26 -14.24
C LEU A 290 -6.77 -43.21 -15.43
N ARG A 291 -7.47 -44.34 -15.32
CA ARG A 291 -7.67 -45.26 -16.46
C ARG A 291 -8.40 -44.60 -17.63
N PHE A 292 -9.42 -43.80 -17.34
CA PHE A 292 -10.12 -42.99 -18.33
C PHE A 292 -9.19 -41.95 -18.98
N SER A 293 -8.31 -41.33 -18.18
CA SER A 293 -7.34 -40.35 -18.67
C SER A 293 -6.35 -40.94 -19.67
N MET A 294 -5.88 -42.16 -19.40
CA MET A 294 -4.93 -42.86 -20.24
C MET A 294 -5.57 -43.39 -21.53
N THR A 295 -6.83 -43.86 -21.47
CA THR A 295 -7.54 -44.39 -22.64
C THR A 295 -8.12 -43.29 -23.55
N ARG A 296 -8.64 -42.20 -22.99
CA ARG A 296 -9.27 -41.08 -23.74
C ARG A 296 -8.46 -39.78 -23.69
N ARG A 297 -7.13 -39.86 -23.84
CA ARG A 297 -6.20 -38.71 -23.79
C ARG A 297 -6.61 -37.49 -24.63
N ARG A 298 -7.17 -37.70 -25.83
CA ARG A 298 -7.58 -36.60 -26.74
C ARG A 298 -8.72 -35.78 -26.15
N LEU A 299 -9.66 -36.43 -25.45
CA LEU A 299 -10.79 -35.77 -24.80
C LEU A 299 -10.31 -34.91 -23.63
N LEU A 300 -9.39 -35.42 -22.80
CA LEU A 300 -8.82 -34.63 -21.70
C LEU A 300 -8.03 -33.43 -22.20
N LEU A 301 -7.21 -33.60 -23.23
CA LEU A 301 -6.49 -32.49 -23.84
C LEU A 301 -7.45 -31.45 -24.43
N ALA A 302 -8.56 -31.89 -25.03
CA ALA A 302 -9.59 -30.98 -25.53
C ALA A 302 -10.28 -30.21 -24.39
N ILE A 303 -10.64 -30.89 -23.28
CA ILE A 303 -11.23 -30.24 -22.10
C ILE A 303 -10.25 -29.24 -21.50
N ALA A 304 -9.00 -29.66 -21.24
CA ALA A 304 -7.97 -28.80 -20.66
C ALA A 304 -7.64 -27.61 -21.56
N GLY A 305 -7.56 -27.84 -22.89
CA GLY A 305 -7.37 -26.78 -23.87
C GLY A 305 -8.56 -25.81 -23.95
N SER A 306 -9.80 -26.31 -23.84
CA SER A 306 -11.00 -25.46 -23.82
C SER A 306 -11.08 -24.60 -22.56
N LEU A 307 -10.73 -25.16 -21.40
CA LEU A 307 -10.64 -24.42 -20.14
C LEU A 307 -9.57 -23.35 -20.23
N LEU A 308 -8.39 -23.69 -20.76
CA LEU A 308 -7.30 -22.73 -20.97
C LEU A 308 -7.72 -21.60 -21.92
N LEU A 309 -8.41 -21.92 -23.02
CA LEU A 309 -8.93 -20.91 -23.94
C LEU A 309 -9.95 -19.99 -23.26
N MET A 310 -10.89 -20.55 -22.48
CA MET A 310 -11.82 -19.76 -21.69
C MET A 310 -11.10 -18.86 -20.67
N THR A 311 -10.06 -19.35 -20.02
CA THR A 311 -9.22 -18.56 -19.11
C THR A 311 -8.58 -17.38 -19.84
N VAL A 312 -7.97 -17.60 -21.00
CA VAL A 312 -7.35 -16.53 -21.80
C VAL A 312 -8.38 -15.48 -22.23
N LEU A 313 -9.59 -15.90 -22.59
CA LEU A 313 -10.70 -15.01 -22.93
C LEU A 313 -11.27 -14.24 -21.72
N LEU A 314 -11.06 -14.74 -20.50
CA LEU A 314 -11.54 -14.11 -19.26
C LEU A 314 -10.58 -13.04 -18.74
N ILE A 315 -9.28 -13.14 -19.03
CA ILE A 315 -8.25 -12.19 -18.55
C ILE A 315 -8.62 -10.72 -18.83
N PRO A 316 -9.05 -10.31 -20.04
CA PRO A 316 -9.41 -8.92 -20.31
C PRO A 316 -10.63 -8.42 -19.52
N ARG A 317 -11.45 -9.32 -18.95
CA ARG A 317 -12.64 -8.97 -18.17
C ARG A 317 -12.41 -8.87 -16.66
N LEU A 318 -11.23 -9.28 -16.18
CA LEU A 318 -10.91 -9.23 -14.75
C LEU A 318 -10.73 -7.80 -14.22
N GLY A 319 -10.48 -6.82 -15.08
CA GLY A 319 -10.06 -5.48 -14.63
C GLY A 319 -8.66 -5.50 -14.01
N THR A 320 -8.07 -4.32 -13.85
CA THR A 320 -6.70 -4.19 -13.34
C THR A 320 -6.57 -3.01 -12.36
N GLU A 321 -5.82 -3.22 -11.29
CA GLU A 321 -5.51 -2.20 -10.29
C GLU A 321 -4.07 -2.34 -9.80
N PHE A 322 -3.54 -1.34 -9.07
CA PHE A 322 -2.20 -1.45 -8.49
C PHE A 322 -2.19 -2.39 -7.28
N ILE A 323 -2.85 -1.96 -6.19
CA ILE A 323 -2.94 -2.67 -4.92
C ILE A 323 -4.34 -2.36 -4.35
N PRO A 324 -5.05 -3.35 -3.78
CA PRO A 324 -6.31 -3.11 -3.09
C PRO A 324 -6.16 -2.12 -1.94
N ILE A 325 -7.21 -1.33 -1.72
CA ILE A 325 -7.25 -0.32 -0.67
C ILE A 325 -7.35 -1.02 0.70
N MET A 326 -6.35 -0.83 1.55
CA MET A 326 -6.30 -1.36 2.92
C MET A 326 -7.14 -0.49 3.86
N ASP A 327 -7.99 -1.08 4.70
CA ASP A 327 -8.78 -0.33 5.68
C ASP A 327 -7.91 0.09 6.88
N GLU A 328 -7.72 1.39 7.05
CA GLU A 328 -6.88 1.97 8.10
C GLU A 328 -7.65 2.26 9.41
N GLY A 329 -8.96 2.02 9.47
CA GLY A 329 -9.80 2.39 10.62
C GLY A 329 -9.99 3.91 10.79
N SER A 330 -9.51 4.69 9.83
CA SER A 330 -9.61 6.15 9.79
C SER A 330 -9.83 6.62 8.35
N PHE A 331 -10.31 7.85 8.18
CA PHE A 331 -10.29 8.53 6.89
C PHE A 331 -9.44 9.79 6.96
N ASP A 332 -8.89 10.15 5.81
CA ASP A 332 -8.42 11.49 5.52
C ASP A 332 -9.41 12.10 4.52
N MET A 333 -9.79 13.35 4.71
CA MET A 333 -10.68 14.04 3.76
C MET A 333 -10.12 15.43 3.52
N ASP A 334 -9.85 15.76 2.26
CA ASP A 334 -9.46 17.11 1.89
C ASP A 334 -10.67 17.86 1.35
N VAL A 335 -10.85 19.09 1.82
CA VAL A 335 -11.89 20.04 1.42
C VAL A 335 -11.22 21.27 0.84
N ALA A 336 -11.67 21.68 -0.33
CA ALA A 336 -11.28 22.91 -1.00
C ALA A 336 -12.50 23.84 -1.11
N LEU A 337 -12.35 25.04 -0.57
CA LEU A 337 -13.28 26.16 -0.70
C LEU A 337 -12.91 26.99 -1.94
N LEU A 338 -13.76 27.97 -2.27
CA LEU A 338 -13.42 28.95 -3.29
C LEU A 338 -12.20 29.79 -2.87
N PRO A 339 -11.27 30.08 -3.79
CA PRO A 339 -10.15 30.97 -3.53
C PRO A 339 -10.61 32.36 -3.03
N GLY A 340 -9.81 33.00 -2.20
CA GLY A 340 -10.14 34.30 -1.61
C GLY A 340 -11.04 34.25 -0.36
N VAL A 341 -11.41 33.07 0.12
CA VAL A 341 -12.14 32.93 1.40
C VAL A 341 -11.29 33.40 2.58
N SER A 342 -11.91 34.12 3.53
CA SER A 342 -11.23 34.53 4.78
C SER A 342 -11.10 33.35 5.74
N LEU A 343 -10.17 33.44 6.70
CA LEU A 343 -9.98 32.38 7.70
C LEU A 343 -11.22 32.21 8.57
N GLU A 344 -11.87 33.30 8.95
CA GLU A 344 -13.09 33.29 9.74
C GLU A 344 -14.20 32.54 9.00
N LYS A 345 -14.39 32.82 7.71
CA LYS A 345 -15.40 32.14 6.91
C LYS A 345 -15.04 30.67 6.68
N ALA A 346 -13.77 30.36 6.46
CA ALA A 346 -13.31 28.98 6.37
C ALA A 346 -13.58 28.22 7.67
N VAL A 347 -13.31 28.80 8.84
CA VAL A 347 -13.62 28.20 10.14
C VAL A 347 -15.12 27.95 10.30
N GLU A 348 -15.97 28.90 9.91
CA GLU A 348 -17.43 28.75 9.94
C GLU A 348 -17.92 27.56 9.10
N VAL A 349 -17.47 27.46 7.84
CA VAL A 349 -17.85 26.36 6.94
C VAL A 349 -17.34 25.02 7.44
N ASN A 350 -16.09 24.96 7.91
CA ASN A 350 -15.49 23.74 8.43
C ASN A 350 -16.10 23.28 9.76
N THR A 351 -16.63 24.22 10.55
CA THR A 351 -17.43 23.94 11.76
C THR A 351 -18.70 23.18 11.37
N LEU A 352 -19.43 23.64 10.35
CA LEU A 352 -20.62 22.96 9.83
C LEU A 352 -20.29 21.54 9.32
N ILE A 353 -19.22 21.39 8.54
CA ILE A 353 -18.76 20.09 8.03
C ILE A 353 -18.44 19.14 9.21
N GLY A 354 -17.68 19.61 10.20
CA GLY A 354 -17.32 18.83 11.37
C GLY A 354 -18.55 18.37 12.17
N GLN A 355 -19.57 19.21 12.30
CA GLN A 355 -20.82 18.87 12.97
C GLN A 355 -21.63 17.83 12.19
N LYS A 356 -21.75 17.98 10.87
CA LYS A 356 -22.40 16.98 10.00
C LYS A 356 -21.71 15.62 10.07
N LEU A 357 -20.37 15.61 10.03
CA LEU A 357 -19.59 14.39 10.19
C LEU A 357 -19.77 13.75 11.58
N LYS A 358 -19.85 14.56 12.65
CA LYS A 358 -20.00 14.05 14.01
C LYS A 358 -21.41 13.49 14.31
N GLN A 359 -22.39 13.67 13.42
CA GLN A 359 -23.70 13.01 13.52
C GLN A 359 -23.63 11.50 13.28
N PHE A 360 -22.58 11.02 12.63
CA PHE A 360 -22.39 9.58 12.39
C PHE A 360 -21.87 8.90 13.68
N PRO A 361 -22.62 7.94 14.26
CA PRO A 361 -22.25 7.31 15.53
C PRO A 361 -20.97 6.47 15.45
N GLU A 362 -20.59 6.02 14.24
CA GLU A 362 -19.35 5.27 14.01
C GLU A 362 -18.09 6.14 14.12
N LEU A 363 -18.22 7.48 14.10
CA LEU A 363 -17.11 8.41 14.14
C LEU A 363 -16.76 8.79 15.59
N GLU A 364 -15.57 8.36 16.05
CA GLU A 364 -15.08 8.68 17.39
C GLU A 364 -14.66 10.15 17.49
N THR A 365 -13.76 10.59 16.60
CA THR A 365 -13.25 11.97 16.60
C THR A 365 -12.97 12.41 15.17
N VAL A 366 -13.20 13.68 14.90
CA VAL A 366 -12.80 14.33 13.65
C VAL A 366 -12.04 15.62 13.95
N VAL A 367 -10.88 15.78 13.34
CA VAL A 367 -10.04 16.96 13.47
C VAL A 367 -9.87 17.61 12.11
N ALA A 368 -10.27 18.87 12.00
CA ALA A 368 -10.05 19.70 10.81
C ALA A 368 -8.76 20.51 10.99
N ARG A 369 -7.92 20.55 9.95
CA ARG A 369 -6.70 21.36 9.88
C ARG A 369 -6.83 22.33 8.71
N ILE A 370 -7.20 23.57 9.01
CA ILE A 370 -7.50 24.63 8.05
C ILE A 370 -6.21 25.41 7.79
N GLY A 371 -5.86 25.63 6.53
CA GLY A 371 -4.67 26.41 6.18
C GLY A 371 -3.35 25.75 6.55
N GLN A 372 -2.35 26.57 6.87
CA GLN A 372 -1.00 26.11 7.16
C GLN A 372 -0.84 25.61 8.59
N THR A 373 -0.04 24.56 8.76
CA THR A 373 0.24 23.92 10.05
C THR A 373 1.55 24.39 10.69
N GLY A 374 2.18 25.46 10.16
CA GLY A 374 3.46 26.00 10.65
C GLY A 374 4.69 25.13 10.34
N VAL A 375 4.51 23.98 9.70
CA VAL A 375 5.58 23.09 9.22
C VAL A 375 5.58 23.12 7.70
N ALA A 376 6.76 23.26 7.08
CA ALA A 376 6.95 23.41 5.63
C ALA A 376 6.55 22.18 4.77
N LEU A 377 5.80 21.23 5.33
CA LEU A 377 5.36 20.01 4.64
C LEU A 377 4.01 20.17 3.93
N ASP A 378 3.22 21.19 4.25
CA ASP A 378 1.90 21.39 3.65
C ASP A 378 1.76 22.83 3.13
N THR A 379 1.60 22.98 1.81
CA THR A 379 1.44 24.28 1.14
C THR A 379 -0.05 24.59 0.94
N ARG A 380 -0.80 24.58 2.05
CA ARG A 380 -2.24 24.90 2.03
C ARG A 380 -2.47 26.39 2.22
N GLY A 381 -3.30 26.97 1.36
CA GLY A 381 -3.97 28.22 1.66
C GLY A 381 -5.14 27.99 2.62
N VAL A 382 -5.71 29.09 3.10
CA VAL A 382 -6.88 29.09 4.01
C VAL A 382 -8.12 28.47 3.35
N ASP A 383 -8.15 28.43 2.03
CA ASP A 383 -9.15 27.77 1.20
C ASP A 383 -9.12 26.24 1.31
N LYS A 384 -8.02 25.63 1.80
CA LYS A 384 -7.87 24.18 1.91
C LYS A 384 -7.89 23.72 3.36
N THR A 385 -8.67 22.66 3.62
CA THR A 385 -8.78 22.04 4.93
C THR A 385 -8.60 20.54 4.82
N GLY A 386 -7.70 19.97 5.61
CA GLY A 386 -7.55 18.52 5.70
C GLY A 386 -8.10 17.99 7.01
N TYR A 387 -8.99 17.02 6.89
CA TYR A 387 -9.65 16.33 7.97
C TYR A 387 -9.00 14.98 8.23
N VAL A 388 -8.85 14.65 9.51
CA VAL A 388 -8.56 13.28 9.94
C VAL A 388 -9.72 12.83 10.82
N GLY A 389 -10.41 11.78 10.39
CA GLY A 389 -11.50 11.15 11.12
C GLY A 389 -11.12 9.76 11.59
N VAL A 390 -11.24 9.49 12.89
CA VAL A 390 -10.99 8.16 13.49
C VAL A 390 -12.33 7.49 13.77
N LEU A 391 -12.49 6.27 13.27
CA LEU A 391 -13.71 5.49 13.45
C LEU A 391 -13.55 4.55 14.65
N TYR A 392 -14.65 4.27 15.34
CA TYR A 392 -14.68 3.18 16.31
C TYR A 392 -14.38 1.85 15.62
N PRO A 393 -13.83 0.86 16.35
CA PRO A 393 -13.68 -0.49 15.83
C PRO A 393 -15.01 -1.02 15.28
N LYS A 394 -14.99 -1.73 14.15
CA LYS A 394 -16.20 -2.26 13.48
C LYS A 394 -17.12 -3.07 14.40
N THR A 395 -16.60 -3.69 15.45
CA THR A 395 -17.39 -4.44 16.44
C THR A 395 -18.31 -3.57 17.28
N GLN A 396 -18.04 -2.26 17.36
CA GLN A 396 -18.83 -1.28 18.11
C GLN A 396 -19.83 -0.54 17.21
N TRP A 397 -19.90 -0.85 15.92
CA TRP A 397 -20.82 -0.19 15.01
C TRP A 397 -22.24 -0.71 15.27
N GLU A 398 -23.16 0.21 15.58
CA GLU A 398 -24.58 -0.12 15.75
C GLU A 398 -25.21 -0.57 14.42
N ARG A 399 -24.74 0.03 13.31
CA ARG A 399 -25.20 -0.29 11.95
C ARG A 399 -24.26 -1.29 11.30
N ARG A 400 -24.81 -2.40 10.77
CA ARG A 400 -24.05 -3.38 9.97
C ARG A 400 -23.82 -2.85 8.55
N LYS A 401 -22.99 -1.82 8.43
CA LYS A 401 -22.61 -1.22 7.14
C LYS A 401 -21.17 -1.54 6.79
N SER A 402 -20.89 -1.60 5.50
CA SER A 402 -19.51 -1.64 5.03
C SER A 402 -18.83 -0.27 5.20
N ARG A 403 -17.49 -0.27 5.23
CA ARG A 403 -16.70 0.97 5.28
C ARG A 403 -17.00 1.86 4.08
N GLU A 404 -17.21 1.24 2.93
CA GLU A 404 -17.54 1.90 1.67
C GLU A 404 -18.93 2.56 1.74
N GLU A 405 -19.95 1.85 2.22
CA GLU A 405 -21.30 2.40 2.43
C GLU A 405 -21.28 3.60 3.39
N LEU A 406 -20.56 3.49 4.52
CA LEU A 406 -20.44 4.59 5.47
C LEU A 406 -19.78 5.83 4.83
N THR A 407 -18.74 5.61 4.01
CA THR A 407 -18.06 6.71 3.29
C THR A 407 -18.98 7.36 2.26
N ASN A 408 -19.79 6.57 1.55
CA ASN A 408 -20.78 7.08 0.61
C ASN A 408 -21.86 7.92 1.30
N GLU A 409 -22.30 7.53 2.50
CA GLU A 409 -23.25 8.31 3.30
C GLU A 409 -22.64 9.63 3.81
N MET A 410 -21.39 9.59 4.29
CA MET A 410 -20.67 10.80 4.68
C MET A 410 -20.50 11.74 3.48
N ARG A 411 -20.13 11.20 2.32
CA ARG A 411 -20.03 11.95 1.06
C ARG A 411 -21.36 12.60 0.68
N ALA A 412 -22.47 11.87 0.73
CA ALA A 412 -23.79 12.41 0.44
C ALA A 412 -24.18 13.55 1.40
N SER A 413 -23.90 13.41 2.70
CA SER A 413 -24.20 14.43 3.71
C SER A 413 -23.39 15.73 3.51
N ILE A 414 -22.14 15.63 3.05
CA ILE A 414 -21.27 16.79 2.80
C ILE A 414 -21.59 17.45 1.46
N ALA A 415 -22.01 16.69 0.46
CA ALA A 415 -22.37 17.21 -0.87
C ALA A 415 -23.54 18.22 -0.84
N GLU A 416 -24.33 18.26 0.24
CA GLU A 416 -25.38 19.27 0.45
C GLU A 416 -24.83 20.68 0.69
N ILE A 417 -23.56 20.83 1.06
CA ILE A 417 -22.96 22.13 1.35
C ILE A 417 -22.52 22.79 0.03
N PRO A 418 -23.05 23.97 -0.32
CA PRO A 418 -22.73 24.62 -1.58
C PRO A 418 -21.33 25.22 -1.56
N GLY A 419 -20.66 25.23 -2.71
CA GLY A 419 -19.40 25.95 -2.92
C GLY A 419 -18.15 25.26 -2.35
N ILE A 420 -18.24 23.97 -2.02
CA ILE A 420 -17.09 23.17 -1.58
C ILE A 420 -16.81 22.04 -2.58
N ALA A 421 -15.53 21.72 -2.77
CA ALA A 421 -15.07 20.48 -3.39
C ALA A 421 -14.40 19.64 -2.31
N PHE A 422 -14.57 18.32 -2.34
CA PHE A 422 -13.97 17.45 -1.33
C PHE A 422 -13.67 16.07 -1.89
N GLY A 423 -12.73 15.38 -1.25
CA GLY A 423 -12.38 14.01 -1.59
C GLY A 423 -12.02 13.18 -0.36
N PHE A 424 -12.42 11.92 -0.38
CA PHE A 424 -12.12 10.96 0.69
C PHE A 424 -10.89 10.11 0.34
N SER A 425 -10.06 9.87 1.33
CA SER A 425 -8.90 8.98 1.28
C SER A 425 -8.66 8.41 2.68
N GLN A 426 -7.46 7.88 2.92
CA GLN A 426 -7.03 7.38 4.21
C GLN A 426 -5.66 7.95 4.57
N PRO A 427 -5.32 8.14 5.86
CA PRO A 427 -4.13 8.89 6.23
C PRO A 427 -2.80 8.35 5.68
N ILE A 428 -2.58 7.03 5.68
CA ILE A 428 -1.35 6.44 5.12
C ILE A 428 -1.42 6.43 3.60
N GLN A 429 -2.55 6.01 3.01
CA GLN A 429 -2.74 6.00 1.57
C GLN A 429 -2.54 7.39 0.93
N CYS A 430 -3.23 8.40 1.44
CA CYS A 430 -3.12 9.80 1.01
C CYS A 430 -1.67 10.27 0.99
N ARG A 431 -0.90 9.94 2.04
CA ARG A 431 0.51 10.34 2.14
C ARG A 431 1.44 9.54 1.21
N ILE A 432 1.13 8.28 0.94
CA ILE A 432 1.87 7.49 -0.06
C ILE A 432 1.60 8.04 -1.46
N ASP A 433 0.35 8.30 -1.80
CA ASP A 433 -0.06 8.84 -3.10
C ASP A 433 0.57 10.25 -3.30
N GLU A 434 0.56 11.10 -2.27
CA GLU A 434 1.16 12.44 -2.32
C GLU A 434 2.68 12.39 -2.53
N LEU A 435 3.39 11.52 -1.80
CA LEU A 435 4.84 11.42 -1.89
C LEU A 435 5.32 10.80 -3.20
N VAL A 436 4.51 9.96 -3.85
CA VAL A 436 4.93 9.23 -5.05
C VAL A 436 4.42 9.88 -6.32
N ALA A 437 3.16 10.30 -6.34
CA ALA A 437 2.53 10.83 -7.54
C ALA A 437 2.33 12.35 -7.50
N GLY A 438 2.54 12.99 -6.34
CA GLY A 438 2.31 14.43 -6.16
C GLY A 438 0.82 14.80 -6.12
N THR A 439 -0.06 13.83 -5.84
CA THR A 439 -1.52 13.98 -5.74
C THR A 439 -2.02 13.26 -4.50
N ARG A 440 -3.09 13.74 -3.88
CA ARG A 440 -3.73 13.07 -2.74
C ARG A 440 -4.86 12.14 -3.13
N ALA A 441 -5.34 12.25 -4.37
CA ALA A 441 -6.26 11.31 -4.97
C ALA A 441 -5.54 10.11 -5.62
N GLN A 442 -6.26 9.01 -5.80
CA GLN A 442 -5.73 7.78 -6.42
C GLN A 442 -5.25 8.00 -7.86
N LEU A 443 -5.93 8.87 -8.61
CA LEU A 443 -5.57 9.23 -9.98
C LEU A 443 -5.46 10.74 -10.14
N ILE A 444 -4.49 11.14 -10.96
CA ILE A 444 -4.35 12.51 -11.43
C ILE A 444 -4.15 12.49 -12.94
N LEU A 445 -4.98 13.24 -13.66
CA LEU A 445 -4.74 13.57 -15.06
C LEU A 445 -4.07 14.94 -15.14
N LYS A 446 -2.83 14.96 -15.61
CA LYS A 446 -2.01 16.16 -15.72
C LYS A 446 -2.14 16.71 -17.13
N LEU A 447 -2.62 17.95 -17.24
CA LEU A 447 -2.65 18.72 -18.49
C LEU A 447 -1.50 19.72 -18.49
N PHE A 448 -0.60 19.61 -19.47
CA PHE A 448 0.56 20.48 -19.64
C PHE A 448 0.34 21.51 -20.75
N GLY A 449 0.94 22.70 -20.60
CA GLY A 449 0.85 23.80 -21.57
C GLY A 449 1.37 25.12 -20.99
N ASP A 450 1.49 26.16 -21.82
CA ASP A 450 2.10 27.43 -21.40
C ASP A 450 1.09 28.46 -20.87
N ASP A 451 -0.08 28.54 -21.51
CA ASP A 451 -1.14 29.51 -21.17
C ASP A 451 -2.07 28.95 -20.09
N ILE A 452 -2.19 29.68 -18.96
CA ILE A 452 -2.98 29.30 -17.78
C ILE A 452 -4.48 29.33 -18.08
N GLU A 453 -4.96 30.25 -18.92
CA GLU A 453 -6.38 30.36 -19.25
C GLU A 453 -6.82 29.21 -20.14
N LEU A 454 -6.02 28.87 -21.16
CA LEU A 454 -6.27 27.70 -22.02
C LEU A 454 -6.17 26.39 -21.23
N LEU A 455 -5.20 26.28 -20.32
CA LEU A 455 -5.10 25.13 -19.41
C LEU A 455 -6.39 24.98 -18.60
N LYS A 456 -6.89 26.07 -18.01
CA LYS A 456 -8.12 26.07 -17.20
C LYS A 456 -9.33 25.66 -18.02
N SER A 457 -9.54 26.25 -19.19
CA SER A 457 -10.72 25.96 -20.03
C SER A 457 -10.78 24.50 -20.44
N HIS A 458 -9.65 23.94 -20.88
CA HIS A 458 -9.57 22.53 -21.26
C HIS A 458 -9.60 21.59 -20.06
N ALA A 459 -9.04 21.97 -18.91
CA ALA A 459 -9.15 21.16 -17.69
C ALA A 459 -10.61 21.05 -17.23
N ASP A 460 -11.37 22.14 -17.23
CA ASP A 460 -12.80 22.14 -16.89
C ASP A 460 -13.63 21.34 -17.92
N GLU A 461 -13.24 21.36 -19.20
CA GLU A 461 -13.87 20.54 -20.25
C GLU A 461 -13.62 19.05 -20.01
N ILE A 462 -12.37 18.66 -19.77
CA ILE A 462 -11.97 17.29 -19.47
C ILE A 462 -12.65 16.80 -18.18
N ALA A 463 -12.72 17.65 -17.15
CA ALA A 463 -13.42 17.37 -15.90
C ALA A 463 -14.90 17.00 -16.14
N ARG A 464 -15.61 17.72 -17.02
CA ARG A 464 -17.01 17.40 -17.40
C ARG A 464 -17.14 16.08 -18.16
N VAL A 465 -16.14 15.70 -18.95
CA VAL A 465 -16.12 14.40 -19.65
C VAL A 465 -15.92 13.28 -18.62
N LEU A 466 -14.94 13.44 -17.73
CA LEU A 466 -14.60 12.47 -16.71
C LEU A 466 -15.72 12.26 -15.68
N SER A 467 -16.45 13.31 -15.30
CA SER A 467 -17.56 13.22 -14.35
C SER A 467 -18.75 12.39 -14.85
N ARG A 468 -18.83 12.12 -16.16
CA ARG A 468 -19.87 11.29 -16.79
C ARG A 468 -19.44 9.82 -16.94
N ILE A 469 -18.20 9.49 -16.59
CA ILE A 469 -17.70 8.13 -16.63
C ILE A 469 -18.08 7.45 -15.31
N GLU A 470 -18.70 6.28 -15.42
CA GLU A 470 -19.06 5.48 -14.25
C GLU A 470 -17.82 5.20 -13.40
N GLY A 471 -17.95 5.29 -12.08
CA GLY A 471 -16.88 5.04 -11.11
C GLY A 471 -15.91 6.20 -10.85
N ALA A 472 -16.00 7.32 -11.56
CA ALA A 472 -15.30 8.55 -11.16
C ALA A 472 -15.99 9.17 -9.93
N THR A 473 -15.27 9.30 -8.83
CA THR A 473 -15.73 9.98 -7.61
C THR A 473 -14.74 11.07 -7.20
N ASP A 474 -15.21 12.03 -6.40
CA ASP A 474 -14.35 13.05 -5.78
C ASP A 474 -13.50 13.81 -6.82
N LEU A 475 -14.12 14.17 -7.96
CA LEU A 475 -13.41 14.81 -9.05
C LEU A 475 -13.10 16.28 -8.71
N ILE A 476 -11.82 16.60 -8.59
CA ILE A 476 -11.33 17.92 -8.20
C ILE A 476 -10.36 18.42 -9.27
N THR A 477 -10.65 19.57 -9.85
CA THR A 477 -9.71 20.26 -10.75
C THR A 477 -8.96 21.32 -9.98
N GLU A 478 -7.64 21.33 -10.09
CA GLU A 478 -6.79 22.33 -9.46
C GLU A 478 -7.20 23.74 -9.88
N LYS A 479 -7.47 24.61 -8.90
CA LYS A 479 -7.86 26.00 -9.14
C LYS A 479 -6.62 26.87 -9.26
N VAL A 480 -6.37 27.34 -10.49
CA VAL A 480 -5.22 28.19 -10.83
C VAL A 480 -5.55 29.67 -10.90
N SER A 481 -6.81 30.07 -10.71
CA SER A 481 -7.29 31.46 -10.86
C SER A 481 -8.42 31.77 -9.88
N GLY A 482 -8.68 33.06 -9.63
CA GLY A 482 -9.83 33.53 -8.85
C GLY A 482 -9.46 34.02 -7.45
N GLN A 483 -8.17 34.15 -7.15
CA GLN A 483 -7.73 34.82 -5.93
C GLN A 483 -7.83 36.34 -6.15
N PRO A 484 -8.57 37.09 -5.31
CA PRO A 484 -8.55 38.55 -5.37
C PRO A 484 -7.20 39.07 -4.87
N TYR A 485 -6.54 39.88 -5.69
CA TYR A 485 -5.32 40.62 -5.36
C TYR A 485 -5.63 42.11 -5.30
N LEU A 486 -5.09 42.78 -4.29
CA LEU A 486 -4.92 44.22 -4.31
C LEU A 486 -3.61 44.54 -5.02
N THR A 487 -3.69 44.98 -6.26
CA THR A 487 -2.51 45.32 -7.07
C THR A 487 -2.21 46.80 -6.94
N ILE A 488 -0.98 47.12 -6.51
CA ILE A 488 -0.45 48.49 -6.43
C ILE A 488 0.58 48.65 -7.54
N GLU A 489 0.13 49.18 -8.69
CA GLU A 489 0.98 49.43 -9.85
C GLU A 489 1.66 50.79 -9.69
N ILE A 490 2.92 50.77 -9.25
CA ILE A 490 3.71 51.98 -9.05
C ILE A 490 4.07 52.61 -10.40
N ASP A 491 3.68 53.87 -10.59
CA ASP A 491 3.97 54.61 -11.81
C ASP A 491 5.39 55.20 -11.75
N ARG A 492 6.30 54.55 -12.48
CA ARG A 492 7.72 54.96 -12.58
C ARG A 492 7.90 56.41 -13.02
N ALA A 493 7.03 56.92 -13.90
CA ALA A 493 7.15 58.29 -14.41
C ALA A 493 6.71 59.31 -13.35
N LYS A 494 5.71 58.98 -12.51
CA LYS A 494 5.26 59.86 -11.42
C LYS A 494 6.26 59.88 -10.26
N ILE A 495 6.73 58.72 -9.80
CA ILE A 495 7.69 58.67 -8.68
C ILE A 495 9.03 59.36 -9.02
N ALA A 496 9.48 59.28 -10.28
CA ALA A 496 10.72 59.91 -10.74
C ALA A 496 10.66 61.45 -10.63
N ARG A 497 9.49 62.06 -10.82
CA ARG A 497 9.31 63.52 -10.66
C ARG A 497 9.56 63.99 -9.22
N TYR A 498 9.41 63.10 -8.26
CA TYR A 498 9.59 63.39 -6.84
C TYR A 498 10.90 62.80 -6.29
N GLY A 499 11.77 62.26 -7.16
CA GLY A 499 13.05 61.68 -6.74
C GLY A 499 12.91 60.40 -5.91
N LEU A 500 11.79 59.69 -6.02
CA LEU A 500 11.52 58.44 -5.32
C LEU A 500 11.96 57.23 -6.14
N ASN A 501 12.55 56.24 -5.47
CA ASN A 501 12.72 54.90 -6.01
C ASN A 501 11.47 54.05 -5.73
N ILE A 502 11.34 52.95 -6.47
CA ILE A 502 10.28 51.96 -6.23
C ILE A 502 10.39 51.38 -4.81
N ALA A 503 11.61 51.14 -4.34
CA ALA A 503 11.87 50.62 -3.00
C ALA A 503 11.32 51.54 -1.91
N ASP A 504 11.38 52.87 -2.09
CA ASP A 504 10.88 53.84 -1.10
C ASP A 504 9.35 53.71 -0.95
N VAL A 505 8.64 53.60 -2.08
CA VAL A 505 7.18 53.39 -2.08
C VAL A 505 6.81 52.00 -1.55
N GLN A 506 7.54 50.95 -1.94
CA GLN A 506 7.30 49.59 -1.49
C GLN A 506 7.51 49.44 0.03
N ASN A 507 8.55 50.05 0.59
CA ASN A 507 8.81 50.03 2.03
C ASN A 507 7.64 50.66 2.82
N VAL A 508 7.08 51.77 2.33
CA VAL A 508 5.91 52.40 2.96
C VAL A 508 4.70 51.47 2.90
N VAL A 509 4.45 50.85 1.75
CA VAL A 509 3.35 49.88 1.57
C VAL A 509 3.51 48.67 2.50
N GLU A 510 4.71 48.11 2.59
CA GLU A 510 5.02 46.95 3.42
C GLU A 510 4.81 47.25 4.91
N ILE A 511 5.40 48.35 5.42
CA ILE A 511 5.23 48.78 6.81
C ILE A 511 3.76 49.09 7.10
N SER A 512 3.07 49.75 6.17
CA SER A 512 1.71 50.21 6.39
C SER A 512 0.67 49.09 6.40
N ILE A 513 0.78 48.13 5.47
CA ILE A 513 -0.24 47.11 5.25
C ILE A 513 0.11 45.79 5.95
N ALA A 514 1.25 45.19 5.61
CA ALA A 514 1.66 43.88 6.13
C ALA A 514 2.20 44.00 7.56
N GLY A 515 2.92 45.10 7.82
CA GLY A 515 3.69 45.33 9.03
C GLY A 515 5.09 44.72 8.91
N ASN A 516 6.10 45.47 9.33
CA ASN A 516 7.50 45.03 9.28
C ASN A 516 8.04 44.84 10.70
N ALA A 517 8.76 43.73 10.93
CA ALA A 517 9.41 43.43 12.19
C ALA A 517 10.61 44.38 12.39
N ALA A 518 10.42 45.41 13.22
CA ALA A 518 11.42 46.41 13.51
C ALA A 518 12.52 45.90 14.47
N SER A 519 12.16 45.00 15.40
CA SER A 519 13.09 44.41 16.37
C SER A 519 12.48 43.15 17.02
N LYS A 520 13.19 42.54 17.97
CA LYS A 520 12.72 41.38 18.75
C LYS A 520 12.64 41.71 20.24
N PHE A 521 11.54 41.32 20.85
CA PHE A 521 11.33 41.29 22.28
C PHE A 521 11.71 39.91 22.82
N TYR A 522 12.54 39.85 23.86
CA TYR A 522 12.97 38.59 24.46
C TYR A 522 12.35 38.44 25.85
N GLU A 523 11.65 37.34 26.06
CA GLU A 523 11.06 36.94 27.34
C GLU A 523 11.65 35.58 27.74
N ASP A 524 12.64 35.60 28.62
CA ASP A 524 13.44 34.43 29.00
C ASP A 524 14.02 33.68 27.78
N ASN A 525 13.45 32.52 27.46
CA ASN A 525 13.85 31.66 26.34
C ASN A 525 12.95 31.83 25.10
N ARG A 526 12.02 32.79 25.12
CA ARG A 526 11.08 33.08 24.03
C ARG A 526 11.43 34.40 23.39
N SER A 527 11.11 34.55 22.11
CA SER A 527 11.28 35.80 21.39
C SER A 527 10.05 36.11 20.55
N PHE A 528 9.64 37.36 20.54
CA PHE A 528 8.49 37.87 19.80
C PHE A 528 8.92 39.05 18.93
N ASP A 529 8.34 39.20 17.74
CA ASP A 529 8.68 40.32 16.87
C ASP A 529 7.94 41.59 17.31
N ILE A 530 8.66 42.70 17.37
CA ILE A 530 8.10 44.05 17.55
C ILE A 530 7.80 44.59 16.15
N THR A 531 6.51 44.63 15.79
CA THR A 531 6.06 44.97 14.43
C THR A 531 5.46 46.37 14.39
N LEU A 532 5.86 47.17 13.40
CA LEU A 532 5.23 48.46 13.11
C LEU A 532 4.19 48.27 12.00
N ARG A 533 2.95 48.72 12.23
CA ARG A 533 1.84 48.64 11.26
C ARG A 533 0.83 49.75 11.49
N LEU A 534 0.16 50.21 10.42
CA LEU A 534 -0.93 51.17 10.55
C LEU A 534 -2.17 50.53 11.21
N PRO A 535 -3.01 51.34 11.91
CA PRO A 535 -4.32 50.91 12.38
C PRO A 535 -5.16 50.33 11.23
N GLU A 536 -6.03 49.37 11.56
CA GLU A 536 -6.85 48.68 10.57
C GLU A 536 -7.74 49.63 9.76
N GLU A 537 -8.30 50.66 10.41
CA GLU A 537 -9.13 51.70 9.78
C GLU A 537 -8.40 52.46 8.67
N SER A 538 -7.06 52.54 8.71
CA SER A 538 -6.25 53.22 7.70
C SER A 538 -5.84 52.31 6.53
N ARG A 539 -6.23 51.03 6.55
CA ARG A 539 -5.83 50.03 5.53
C ARG A 539 -6.94 49.03 5.19
N ASN A 540 -8.20 49.35 5.53
CA ASN A 540 -9.35 48.47 5.33
C ASN A 540 -10.03 48.61 3.95
N SER A 541 -9.66 49.62 3.15
CA SER A 541 -10.28 49.89 1.85
C SER A 541 -9.27 50.44 0.85
N ILE A 542 -9.62 50.39 -0.44
CA ILE A 542 -8.78 50.92 -1.52
C ILE A 542 -8.58 52.42 -1.35
N GLU A 543 -9.62 53.14 -0.90
CA GLU A 543 -9.62 54.57 -0.66
C GLU A 543 -8.65 54.93 0.49
N THR A 544 -8.69 54.20 1.60
CA THR A 544 -7.79 54.44 2.73
C THR A 544 -6.35 54.12 2.38
N ILE A 545 -6.11 53.03 1.65
CA ILE A 545 -4.77 52.68 1.14
C ILE A 545 -4.26 53.73 0.15
N SER A 546 -5.12 54.27 -0.71
CA SER A 546 -4.75 55.34 -1.66
C SER A 546 -4.32 56.63 -0.95
N ASN A 547 -4.84 56.87 0.26
CA ASN A 547 -4.52 58.03 1.07
C ASN A 547 -3.29 57.84 1.97
N ILE A 548 -2.65 56.66 1.97
CA ILE A 548 -1.41 56.42 2.70
C ILE A 548 -0.34 57.41 2.21
N LEU A 549 0.28 58.11 3.15
CA LEU A 549 1.24 59.16 2.87
C LEU A 549 2.65 58.59 2.68
N VAL A 550 3.24 58.87 1.52
CA VAL A 550 4.62 58.53 1.18
C VAL A 550 5.49 59.78 1.34
N PRO A 551 6.53 59.75 2.19
CA PRO A 551 7.43 60.87 2.36
C PRO A 551 8.31 61.03 1.12
N ILE A 552 8.44 62.25 0.63
CA ILE A 552 9.34 62.58 -0.49
C ILE A 552 10.62 63.28 0.01
N PRO A 553 11.76 63.15 -0.68
CA PRO A 553 13.03 63.77 -0.30
C PRO A 553 12.95 65.29 -0.07
N SER A 554 12.02 65.97 -0.73
CA SER A 554 11.79 67.42 -0.53
C SER A 554 11.07 67.79 0.77
N GLY A 555 10.72 66.81 1.62
CA GLY A 555 10.12 67.02 2.94
C GLY A 555 8.60 67.12 2.96
N ALA A 556 7.92 66.98 1.81
CA ALA A 556 6.47 66.86 1.76
C ALA A 556 6.03 65.38 1.84
N ASN A 557 4.73 65.15 2.01
CA ASN A 557 4.12 63.83 2.00
C ASN A 557 3.08 63.78 0.88
N LEU A 558 3.11 62.74 0.04
CA LEU A 558 2.16 62.56 -1.06
C LEU A 558 1.30 61.31 -0.84
N PRO A 559 -0.01 61.36 -1.13
CA PRO A 559 -0.85 60.17 -1.12
C PRO A 559 -0.36 59.12 -2.12
N LEU A 560 -0.40 57.84 -1.73
CA LEU A 560 0.00 56.71 -2.56
C LEU A 560 -0.75 56.67 -3.89
N GLY A 561 -2.03 57.07 -3.92
CA GLY A 561 -2.83 57.14 -5.14
C GLY A 561 -2.33 58.16 -6.17
N GLN A 562 -1.50 59.13 -5.78
CA GLN A 562 -0.81 60.01 -6.73
C GLN A 562 0.40 59.34 -7.37
N LEU A 563 0.98 58.33 -6.72
CA LEU A 563 2.22 57.66 -7.12
C LEU A 563 1.98 56.29 -7.76
N ALA A 564 0.86 55.64 -7.45
CA ALA A 564 0.52 54.31 -7.91
C ALA A 564 -0.97 54.18 -8.27
N ARG A 565 -1.29 53.30 -9.22
CA ARG A 565 -2.66 52.87 -9.48
C ARG A 565 -2.97 51.67 -8.58
N ILE A 566 -4.06 51.77 -7.82
CA ILE A 566 -4.49 50.71 -6.92
C ILE A 566 -5.79 50.13 -7.47
N SER A 567 -5.80 48.83 -7.71
CA SER A 567 -6.96 48.13 -8.26
C SER A 567 -7.08 46.73 -7.69
N LEU A 568 -8.32 46.24 -7.57
CA LEU A 568 -8.60 44.85 -7.30
C LEU A 568 -8.54 44.08 -8.63
N ALA A 569 -7.70 43.05 -8.71
CA ALA A 569 -7.58 42.18 -9.87
C ALA A 569 -7.60 40.72 -9.43
N GLU A 570 -8.17 39.84 -10.25
CA GLU A 570 -8.03 38.41 -10.02
C GLU A 570 -6.65 37.95 -10.49
N GLY A 571 -6.00 37.13 -9.68
CA GLY A 571 -4.70 36.55 -9.98
C GLY A 571 -4.68 35.05 -9.74
N PRO A 572 -3.52 34.41 -10.03
CA PRO A 572 -3.37 32.99 -9.83
C PRO A 572 -3.27 32.62 -8.35
N VAL A 573 -4.03 31.60 -7.92
CA VAL A 573 -3.96 31.08 -6.54
C VAL A 573 -2.64 30.35 -6.30
N GLN A 574 -2.26 29.52 -7.28
CA GLN A 574 -1.10 28.65 -7.27
C GLN A 574 -0.64 28.44 -8.72
N VAL A 575 0.67 28.35 -8.93
CA VAL A 575 1.24 27.98 -10.24
C VAL A 575 2.05 26.71 -10.11
N SER A 576 1.42 25.59 -10.43
CA SER A 576 2.05 24.27 -10.38
C SER A 576 2.88 24.00 -11.62
N ARG A 577 4.08 23.44 -11.41
CA ARG A 577 5.02 23.06 -12.46
C ARG A 577 5.59 21.68 -12.20
N GLU A 578 5.86 20.96 -13.28
CA GLU A 578 6.55 19.67 -13.29
C GLU A 578 7.53 19.68 -14.46
N ASP A 579 8.79 19.36 -14.18
CA ASP A 579 9.93 19.46 -15.13
C ASP A 579 10.04 20.82 -15.84
N GLY A 580 9.68 21.90 -15.12
CA GLY A 580 9.73 23.28 -15.62
C GLY A 580 8.50 23.73 -16.42
N LEU A 581 7.61 22.80 -16.80
CA LEU A 581 6.38 23.09 -17.54
C LEU A 581 5.21 23.36 -16.60
N ARG A 582 4.33 24.30 -16.95
CA ARG A 582 3.09 24.54 -16.19
C ARG A 582 2.11 23.41 -16.43
N ARG A 583 1.36 23.04 -15.38
CA ARG A 583 0.37 21.97 -15.47
C ARG A 583 -0.82 22.17 -14.54
N ILE A 584 -2.00 21.75 -14.99
CA ILE A 584 -3.20 21.61 -14.15
C ILE A 584 -3.43 20.14 -13.88
N GLY A 585 -3.59 19.80 -12.59
CA GLY A 585 -4.01 18.47 -12.15
C GLY A 585 -5.53 18.35 -12.09
N ILE A 586 -6.08 17.30 -12.67
CA ILE A 586 -7.46 16.87 -12.48
C ILE A 586 -7.40 15.58 -11.67
N GLU A 587 -7.68 15.71 -10.38
CA GLU A 587 -7.63 14.65 -9.38
C GLU A 587 -8.97 13.93 -9.29
N MET A 588 -8.94 12.61 -9.13
CA MET A 588 -10.15 11.80 -8.93
C MET A 588 -9.84 10.50 -8.21
N ASN A 589 -10.84 9.98 -7.51
CA ASN A 589 -10.82 8.64 -6.94
C ASN A 589 -11.68 7.70 -7.79
N ILE A 590 -11.34 6.41 -7.78
CA ILE A 590 -12.09 5.39 -8.52
C ILE A 590 -12.81 4.49 -7.52
N GLN A 591 -14.11 4.29 -7.73
CA GLN A 591 -14.95 3.46 -6.87
C GLN A 591 -15.88 2.58 -7.71
N GLY A 592 -16.12 1.34 -7.27
CA GLY A 592 -17.03 0.39 -7.93
C GLY A 592 -16.54 -0.16 -9.27
N ARG A 593 -15.30 0.14 -9.71
CA ARG A 593 -14.69 -0.39 -10.94
C ARG A 593 -13.16 -0.40 -10.86
N ASP A 594 -12.51 -0.98 -11.87
CA ASP A 594 -11.05 -1.06 -11.95
C ASP A 594 -10.40 0.20 -12.56
N ILE A 595 -9.17 0.48 -12.13
CA ILE A 595 -8.40 1.66 -12.54
C ILE A 595 -8.01 1.59 -14.03
N GLY A 596 -7.50 0.44 -14.49
CA GLY A 596 -7.00 0.32 -15.86
C GLY A 596 -8.12 0.44 -16.91
N GLY A 597 -9.26 -0.20 -16.66
CA GLY A 597 -10.47 -0.11 -17.48
C GLY A 597 -11.04 1.31 -17.50
N PHE A 598 -11.06 2.00 -16.34
CA PHE A 598 -11.45 3.42 -16.27
C PHE A 598 -10.55 4.30 -17.15
N VAL A 599 -9.23 4.20 -17.00
CA VAL A 599 -8.29 5.04 -17.75
C VAL A 599 -8.35 4.74 -19.26
N ALA A 600 -8.54 3.49 -19.67
CA ALA A 600 -8.70 3.13 -21.07
C ALA A 600 -9.96 3.77 -21.69
N GLU A 601 -11.08 3.74 -20.97
CA GLU A 601 -12.33 4.39 -21.39
C GLU A 601 -12.19 5.92 -21.42
N ALA A 602 -11.57 6.51 -20.38
CA ALA A 602 -11.33 7.94 -20.28
C ALA A 602 -10.45 8.46 -21.41
N LYS A 603 -9.34 7.77 -21.73
CA LYS A 603 -8.46 8.11 -22.87
C LYS A 603 -9.23 8.15 -24.18
N ARG A 604 -10.13 7.19 -24.42
CA ARG A 604 -10.97 7.16 -25.62
C ARG A 604 -11.94 8.35 -25.65
N LYS A 605 -12.71 8.57 -24.58
CA LYS A 605 -13.72 9.65 -24.50
C LYS A 605 -13.09 11.03 -24.60
N ILE A 606 -11.95 11.27 -23.95
CA ILE A 606 -11.24 12.55 -24.03
C ILE A 606 -10.75 12.79 -25.46
N LYS A 607 -10.17 11.79 -26.13
CA LYS A 607 -9.70 11.91 -27.51
C LYS A 607 -10.83 12.21 -28.51
N GLU A 608 -12.04 11.73 -28.24
CA GLU A 608 -13.22 11.96 -29.08
C GLU A 608 -13.88 13.31 -28.83
N GLN A 609 -13.85 13.82 -27.59
CA GLN A 609 -14.64 14.99 -27.18
C GLN A 609 -13.83 16.27 -26.97
N VAL A 610 -12.52 16.18 -26.75
CA VAL A 610 -11.65 17.33 -26.42
C VAL A 610 -10.52 17.43 -27.43
N SER A 611 -10.45 18.56 -28.13
CA SER A 611 -9.35 18.89 -29.04
C SER A 611 -8.32 19.80 -28.36
N LEU A 612 -7.09 19.29 -28.16
CA LEU A 612 -6.01 20.05 -27.56
C LEU A 612 -5.17 20.79 -28.63
N PRO A 613 -4.76 22.05 -28.39
CA PRO A 613 -3.88 22.78 -29.29
C PRO A 613 -2.44 22.23 -29.27
N ALA A 614 -1.64 22.61 -30.26
CA ALA A 614 -0.23 22.19 -30.34
C ALA A 614 0.56 22.65 -29.11
N GLY A 615 1.42 21.77 -28.58
CA GLY A 615 2.18 22.02 -27.35
C GLY A 615 1.46 21.60 -26.06
N TYR A 616 0.18 21.22 -26.13
CA TYR A 616 -0.59 20.72 -24.99
C TYR A 616 -0.68 19.20 -25.03
N TYR A 617 -0.46 18.56 -23.89
CA TYR A 617 -0.53 17.11 -23.79
C TYR A 617 -1.01 16.66 -22.42
N LEU A 618 -1.49 15.41 -22.39
CA LEU A 618 -2.06 14.78 -21.20
C LEU A 618 -1.17 13.63 -20.74
N THR A 619 -0.91 13.59 -19.44
CA THR A 619 -0.21 12.48 -18.79
C THR A 619 -1.04 11.98 -17.61
N TRP A 620 -1.18 10.66 -17.51
CA TRP A 620 -1.82 10.02 -16.36
C TRP A 620 -0.78 9.72 -15.29
N GLY A 621 -1.03 10.19 -14.07
CA GLY A 621 -0.25 9.89 -12.89
C GLY A 621 -1.09 9.19 -11.81
N GLY A 622 -0.52 9.08 -10.61
CA GLY A 622 -1.18 8.39 -9.49
C GLY A 622 -0.90 6.90 -9.49
N GLN A 623 -1.82 6.12 -8.94
CA GLN A 623 -1.71 4.67 -8.84
C GLN A 623 -1.65 3.98 -10.22
N PHE A 624 -2.23 4.57 -11.27
CA PHE A 624 -2.16 4.02 -12.62
C PHE A 624 -0.73 4.00 -13.18
N GLU A 625 0.07 5.03 -12.92
CA GLU A 625 1.47 5.07 -13.36
C GLU A 625 2.29 3.97 -12.66
N ASN A 626 2.12 3.85 -11.34
CA ASN A 626 2.74 2.79 -10.54
C ASN A 626 2.29 1.40 -11.01
N GLN A 627 1.01 1.24 -11.33
CA GLN A 627 0.45 0.01 -11.90
C GLN A 627 1.10 -0.33 -13.24
N GLN A 628 1.20 0.62 -14.18
CA GLN A 628 1.80 0.38 -15.48
C GLN A 628 3.27 -0.03 -15.35
N ARG A 629 4.02 0.66 -14.49
CA ARG A 629 5.42 0.35 -14.20
C ARG A 629 5.60 -1.05 -13.62
N ALA A 630 4.82 -1.39 -12.59
CA ALA A 630 4.88 -2.68 -11.94
C ALA A 630 4.45 -3.82 -12.88
N MET A 631 3.38 -3.64 -13.64
CA MET A 631 2.89 -4.64 -14.60
C MET A 631 3.88 -4.87 -15.74
N ALA A 632 4.48 -3.81 -16.29
CA ALA A 632 5.52 -3.94 -17.31
C ALA A 632 6.72 -4.75 -16.78
N ARG A 633 7.10 -4.53 -15.52
CA ARG A 633 8.17 -5.31 -14.88
C ARG A 633 7.75 -6.75 -14.62
N LEU A 634 6.52 -7.00 -14.20
CA LEU A 634 5.98 -8.35 -13.99
C LEU A 634 5.90 -9.15 -15.31
N MET A 635 5.60 -8.49 -16.44
CA MET A 635 5.65 -9.09 -17.77
C MET A 635 7.06 -9.56 -18.16
N LEU A 636 8.11 -8.94 -17.63
CA LEU A 636 9.50 -9.40 -17.77
C LEU A 636 9.83 -10.51 -16.76
N ILE A 637 9.40 -10.36 -15.51
CA ILE A 637 9.68 -11.29 -14.41
C ILE A 637 9.08 -12.68 -14.68
N GLY A 638 7.83 -12.75 -15.17
CA GLY A 638 7.15 -14.02 -15.43
C GLY A 638 7.96 -14.98 -16.33
N PRO A 639 8.36 -14.56 -17.54
CA PRO A 639 9.23 -15.35 -18.41
C PRO A 639 10.57 -15.73 -17.79
N ILE A 640 11.20 -14.82 -17.02
CA ILE A 640 12.46 -15.11 -16.31
C ILE A 640 12.25 -16.22 -15.28
N ALA A 641 11.19 -16.15 -14.47
CA ALA A 641 10.85 -17.18 -13.50
C ALA A 641 10.60 -18.54 -14.17
N ILE A 642 9.85 -18.56 -15.29
CA ILE A 642 9.62 -19.76 -16.09
C ILE A 642 10.95 -20.33 -16.64
N GLY A 643 11.84 -19.47 -17.12
CA GLY A 643 13.18 -19.87 -17.60
C GLY A 643 14.04 -20.48 -16.49
N LEU A 644 14.04 -19.89 -15.29
CA LEU A 644 14.74 -20.40 -14.11
C LEU A 644 14.16 -21.75 -13.64
N ILE A 645 12.83 -21.86 -13.62
CA ILE A 645 12.14 -23.13 -13.36
C ILE A 645 12.60 -24.19 -14.38
N LEU A 646 12.58 -23.87 -15.67
CA LEU A 646 12.98 -24.79 -16.74
C LEU A 646 14.44 -25.23 -16.59
N LEU A 647 15.35 -24.31 -16.24
CA LEU A 647 16.76 -24.61 -15.99
C LEU A 647 16.91 -25.61 -14.83
N LEU A 648 16.22 -25.38 -13.71
CA LEU A 648 16.27 -26.28 -12.55
C LEU A 648 15.67 -27.64 -12.89
N LEU A 649 14.52 -27.67 -13.58
CA LEU A 649 13.91 -28.91 -14.06
C LEU A 649 14.83 -29.69 -15.00
N PHE A 650 15.58 -28.99 -15.85
CA PHE A 650 16.56 -29.61 -16.73
C PHE A 650 17.72 -30.22 -15.94
N ILE A 651 18.19 -29.55 -14.88
CA ILE A 651 19.21 -30.09 -13.98
C ILE A 651 18.69 -31.32 -13.22
N THR A 652 17.43 -31.31 -12.78
CA THR A 652 16.80 -32.42 -12.04
C THR A 652 16.63 -33.66 -12.93
N PHE A 653 16.04 -33.53 -14.11
CA PHE A 653 15.70 -34.67 -14.98
C PHE A 653 16.77 -35.02 -16.01
N LYS A 654 17.74 -34.12 -16.25
CA LYS A 654 18.71 -34.20 -17.37
C LYS A 654 18.05 -34.45 -18.72
N SER A 655 16.78 -34.03 -18.88
CA SER A 655 15.95 -34.31 -20.04
C SER A 655 14.98 -33.17 -20.30
N ILE A 656 15.18 -32.44 -21.39
CA ILE A 656 14.32 -31.31 -21.78
C ILE A 656 12.86 -31.74 -21.99
N ARG A 657 12.63 -32.98 -22.44
CA ARG A 657 11.27 -33.49 -22.68
C ARG A 657 10.51 -33.67 -21.37
N LEU A 658 11.15 -34.24 -20.35
CA LEU A 658 10.54 -34.39 -19.02
C LEU A 658 10.37 -33.03 -18.33
N SER A 659 11.32 -32.12 -18.50
CA SER A 659 11.19 -30.75 -17.99
C SER A 659 10.00 -30.01 -18.63
N LEU A 660 9.81 -30.12 -19.94
CA LEU A 660 8.65 -29.53 -20.63
C LEU A 660 7.32 -30.18 -20.23
N LEU A 661 7.31 -31.49 -19.97
CA LEU A 661 6.14 -32.20 -19.45
C LEU A 661 5.69 -31.60 -18.11
N VAL A 662 6.62 -31.40 -17.18
CA VAL A 662 6.33 -30.75 -15.88
C VAL A 662 5.92 -29.29 -16.08
N LEU A 663 6.57 -28.57 -17.00
CA LEU A 663 6.25 -27.17 -17.30
C LEU A 663 4.84 -26.98 -17.88
N THR A 664 4.27 -28.01 -18.51
CA THR A 664 2.89 -28.00 -18.99
C THR A 664 1.89 -27.78 -17.84
N ASN A 665 2.28 -28.01 -16.57
CA ASN A 665 1.44 -27.74 -15.41
C ASN A 665 1.17 -26.24 -15.15
N LEU A 666 2.05 -25.34 -15.60
CA LEU A 666 1.90 -23.90 -15.34
C LEU A 666 0.64 -23.30 -15.98
N PRO A 667 0.37 -23.50 -17.29
CA PRO A 667 -0.88 -23.06 -17.90
C PRO A 667 -2.13 -23.58 -17.19
N PHE A 668 -2.08 -24.78 -16.61
CA PHE A 668 -3.22 -25.35 -15.89
C PHE A 668 -3.43 -24.73 -14.52
N ALA A 669 -2.35 -24.37 -13.84
CA ALA A 669 -2.43 -23.60 -12.60
C ALA A 669 -3.06 -22.20 -12.86
N LEU A 670 -2.75 -21.56 -14.00
CA LEU A 670 -3.35 -20.27 -14.38
C LEU A 670 -4.87 -20.32 -14.44
N ILE A 671 -5.45 -21.44 -14.90
CA ILE A 671 -6.91 -21.62 -15.02
C ILE A 671 -7.57 -21.34 -13.67
N GLY A 672 -7.18 -22.08 -12.62
CA GLY A 672 -7.77 -21.91 -11.31
C GLY A 672 -7.53 -20.54 -10.70
N GLY A 673 -6.32 -19.98 -10.85
CA GLY A 673 -6.02 -18.66 -10.30
C GLY A 673 -6.88 -17.55 -10.92
N VAL A 674 -7.03 -17.53 -12.25
CA VAL A 674 -7.86 -16.55 -12.97
C VAL A 674 -9.35 -16.74 -12.65
N PHE A 675 -9.85 -17.98 -12.67
CA PHE A 675 -11.24 -18.25 -12.32
C PHE A 675 -11.57 -17.87 -10.87
N SER A 676 -10.65 -18.13 -9.93
CA SER A 676 -10.86 -17.75 -8.54
C SER A 676 -10.88 -16.25 -8.33
N LEU A 677 -10.01 -15.48 -9.01
CA LEU A 677 -10.11 -14.01 -8.99
C LEU A 677 -11.46 -13.52 -9.51
N TRP A 678 -11.92 -14.08 -10.63
CA TRP A 678 -13.18 -13.70 -11.25
C TRP A 678 -14.39 -14.01 -10.36
N ILE A 679 -14.44 -15.20 -9.75
CA ILE A 679 -15.51 -15.59 -8.83
C ILE A 679 -15.47 -14.75 -7.55
N SER A 680 -14.29 -14.40 -7.06
CA SER A 680 -14.13 -13.55 -5.88
C SER A 680 -14.38 -12.06 -6.14
N GLY A 681 -14.60 -11.66 -7.40
CA GLY A 681 -14.76 -10.25 -7.78
C GLY A 681 -13.51 -9.41 -7.55
N LEU A 682 -12.33 -10.03 -7.53
CA LEU A 682 -11.05 -9.35 -7.33
C LEU A 682 -10.38 -9.03 -8.66
N TYR A 683 -9.77 -7.85 -8.75
CA TYR A 683 -9.05 -7.41 -9.95
C TYR A 683 -7.66 -8.04 -10.06
N LEU A 684 -7.09 -7.99 -11.27
CA LEU A 684 -5.69 -8.36 -11.47
C LEU A 684 -4.79 -7.23 -10.93
N SER A 685 -4.21 -7.47 -9.76
CA SER A 685 -3.33 -6.54 -9.03
C SER A 685 -1.89 -7.05 -8.93
N VAL A 686 -0.96 -6.21 -8.43
CA VAL A 686 0.43 -6.61 -8.14
C VAL A 686 0.48 -7.80 -7.14
N PRO A 687 -0.24 -7.80 -6.00
CA PRO A 687 -0.31 -8.97 -5.12
C PRO A 687 -0.83 -10.23 -5.80
N ALA A 688 -1.88 -10.13 -6.64
CA ALA A 688 -2.43 -11.26 -7.38
C ALA A 688 -1.39 -11.84 -8.38
N SER A 689 -0.66 -10.97 -9.06
CA SER A 689 0.40 -11.35 -10.00
C SER A 689 1.56 -12.06 -9.30
N ILE A 690 1.96 -11.59 -8.12
CA ILE A 690 2.92 -12.30 -7.26
C ILE A 690 2.35 -13.67 -6.87
N GLY A 691 1.07 -13.76 -6.53
CA GLY A 691 0.38 -15.02 -6.26
C GLY A 691 0.51 -16.03 -7.41
N PHE A 692 0.43 -15.60 -8.68
CA PHE A 692 0.67 -16.49 -9.82
C PHE A 692 2.11 -16.99 -9.88
N ILE A 693 3.10 -16.14 -9.55
CA ILE A 693 4.51 -16.56 -9.50
C ILE A 693 4.72 -17.61 -8.40
N VAL A 694 4.15 -17.39 -7.21
CA VAL A 694 4.18 -18.38 -6.10
C VAL A 694 3.55 -19.69 -6.55
N LEU A 695 2.38 -19.59 -7.18
CA LEU A 695 1.64 -20.74 -7.69
C LEU A 695 2.46 -21.54 -8.71
N PHE A 696 3.23 -20.89 -9.60
CA PHE A 696 4.11 -21.60 -10.53
C PHE A 696 5.15 -22.46 -9.81
N GLY A 697 5.79 -21.93 -8.76
CA GLY A 697 6.76 -22.69 -7.96
C GLY A 697 6.12 -23.95 -7.35
N VAL A 698 4.99 -23.79 -6.66
CA VAL A 698 4.32 -24.91 -5.97
C VAL A 698 3.71 -25.91 -6.95
N ALA A 699 3.13 -25.45 -8.06
CA ALA A 699 2.59 -26.33 -9.10
C ALA A 699 3.69 -27.21 -9.72
N VAL A 700 4.89 -26.68 -9.89
CA VAL A 700 6.03 -27.45 -10.42
C VAL A 700 6.48 -28.53 -9.45
N LEU A 701 6.57 -28.23 -8.15
CA LEU A 701 6.98 -29.20 -7.12
C LEU A 701 6.16 -30.50 -7.20
N ASN A 702 4.83 -30.39 -7.26
CA ASN A 702 3.95 -31.56 -7.37
C ASN A 702 4.21 -32.39 -8.63
N GLY A 703 4.46 -31.72 -9.76
CA GLY A 703 4.83 -32.38 -11.01
C GLY A 703 6.20 -33.06 -10.95
N VAL A 704 7.20 -32.41 -10.33
CA VAL A 704 8.55 -32.96 -10.20
C VAL A 704 8.55 -34.25 -9.41
N VAL A 705 7.87 -34.28 -8.25
CA VAL A 705 7.82 -35.45 -7.37
C VAL A 705 7.12 -36.63 -8.05
N LEU A 706 6.02 -36.38 -8.78
CA LEU A 706 5.31 -37.42 -9.52
C LEU A 706 6.16 -38.00 -10.67
N VAL A 707 6.71 -37.14 -11.53
CA VAL A 707 7.49 -37.56 -12.70
C VAL A 707 8.79 -38.26 -12.28
N SER A 708 9.44 -37.78 -11.21
CA SER A 708 10.65 -38.41 -10.68
C SER A 708 10.40 -39.84 -10.21
N HIS A 709 9.28 -40.09 -9.53
CA HIS A 709 8.94 -41.44 -9.06
C HIS A 709 8.60 -42.39 -10.21
N ILE A 710 7.85 -41.91 -11.22
CA ILE A 710 7.56 -42.71 -12.43
C ILE A 710 8.86 -43.07 -13.16
N THR A 711 9.78 -42.10 -13.27
CA THR A 711 11.09 -42.31 -13.92
C THR A 711 11.91 -43.33 -13.15
N GLN A 712 11.95 -43.24 -11.81
CA GLN A 712 12.67 -44.18 -10.96
C GLN A 712 12.13 -45.61 -11.08
N LEU A 713 10.81 -45.80 -11.06
CA LEU A 713 10.19 -47.12 -11.24
C LEU A 713 10.55 -47.76 -12.59
N ARG A 714 10.77 -46.95 -13.63
CA ARG A 714 11.16 -47.45 -14.96
C ARG A 714 12.65 -47.74 -15.07
N GLU A 715 13.49 -46.89 -14.48
CA GLU A 715 14.95 -47.02 -14.53
C GLU A 715 15.46 -48.14 -13.61
N GLU A 716 14.93 -48.24 -12.39
CA GLU A 716 15.41 -49.18 -11.36
C GLU A 716 14.65 -50.50 -11.37
N GLU A 717 13.32 -50.50 -11.54
CA GLU A 717 12.50 -51.73 -11.50
C GLU A 717 12.19 -52.31 -12.90
N GLY A 718 12.54 -51.61 -13.99
CA GLY A 718 12.38 -52.10 -15.35
C GLY A 718 10.93 -52.23 -15.85
N LEU A 719 9.96 -51.62 -15.15
CA LEU A 719 8.54 -51.70 -15.47
C LEU A 719 8.21 -51.06 -16.84
N GLY A 720 7.22 -51.62 -17.55
CA GLY A 720 6.69 -51.04 -18.78
C GLY A 720 6.06 -49.66 -18.54
N SER A 721 6.09 -48.76 -19.53
CA SER A 721 5.71 -47.34 -19.39
C SER A 721 4.30 -47.16 -18.79
N GLN A 722 3.30 -47.96 -19.20
CA GLN A 722 1.94 -47.87 -18.66
C GLN A 722 1.83 -48.36 -17.21
N GLU A 723 2.57 -49.41 -16.84
CA GLU A 723 2.53 -49.99 -15.51
C GLU A 723 3.29 -49.14 -14.49
N ALA A 724 4.43 -48.57 -14.92
CA ALA A 724 5.18 -47.58 -14.15
C ALA A 724 4.34 -46.32 -13.90
N VAL A 725 3.60 -45.83 -14.89
CA VAL A 725 2.68 -44.68 -14.73
C VAL A 725 1.55 -45.00 -13.76
N LEU A 726 0.91 -46.17 -13.88
CA LEU A 726 -0.19 -46.56 -12.99
C LEU A 726 0.28 -46.71 -11.54
N ARG A 727 1.35 -47.48 -11.32
CA ARG A 727 1.92 -47.72 -9.99
C ARG A 727 2.46 -46.44 -9.39
N GLY A 728 3.25 -45.67 -10.14
CA GLY A 728 3.82 -44.42 -9.67
C GLY A 728 2.77 -43.36 -9.33
N SER A 729 1.69 -43.31 -10.11
CA SER A 729 0.54 -42.43 -9.83
C SER A 729 -0.24 -42.83 -8.58
N LEU A 730 -0.34 -44.12 -8.27
CA LEU A 730 -1.02 -44.62 -7.07
C LEU A 730 -0.16 -44.41 -5.82
N ASP A 731 1.14 -44.66 -5.92
CA ASP A 731 2.10 -44.44 -4.83
C ASP A 731 2.14 -42.95 -4.43
N ARG A 732 2.06 -42.05 -5.42
CA ARG A 732 2.15 -40.60 -5.19
C ARG A 732 0.82 -39.90 -4.97
N LEU A 733 -0.31 -40.58 -5.15
CA LEU A 733 -1.63 -39.99 -4.88
C LEU A 733 -1.72 -39.43 -3.45
N ARG A 734 -1.27 -40.20 -2.46
CA ARG A 734 -1.37 -39.82 -1.05
C ARG A 734 -0.46 -38.64 -0.69
N PRO A 735 0.85 -38.65 -1.02
CA PRO A 735 1.71 -37.48 -0.84
C PRO A 735 1.21 -36.23 -1.56
N VAL A 736 0.79 -36.32 -2.83
CA VAL A 736 0.35 -35.15 -3.62
C VAL A 736 -0.96 -34.56 -3.07
N LEU A 737 -1.92 -35.38 -2.67
CA LEU A 737 -3.15 -34.88 -2.04
C LEU A 737 -2.88 -34.25 -0.67
N MET A 738 -1.91 -34.78 0.08
CA MET A 738 -1.55 -34.26 1.41
C MET A 738 -0.91 -32.87 1.31
N THR A 739 0.12 -32.73 0.48
CA THR A 739 0.82 -31.46 0.21
C THR A 739 -0.14 -30.42 -0.36
N ALA A 740 -0.92 -30.77 -1.38
CA ALA A 740 -1.91 -29.87 -1.97
C ALA A 740 -2.99 -29.42 -0.96
N SER A 741 -3.53 -30.36 -0.16
CA SER A 741 -4.53 -30.03 0.86
C SER A 741 -3.93 -29.09 1.90
N ILE A 742 -2.75 -29.39 2.42
CA ILE A 742 -2.08 -28.57 3.44
C ILE A 742 -1.82 -27.17 2.92
N ALA A 743 -1.30 -27.03 1.70
CA ALA A 743 -1.10 -25.73 1.07
C ALA A 743 -2.42 -24.95 0.95
N ILE A 744 -3.49 -25.58 0.45
CA ILE A 744 -4.82 -24.96 0.33
C ILE A 744 -5.37 -24.55 1.71
N PHE A 745 -5.44 -25.49 2.67
CA PHE A 745 -6.02 -25.24 4.00
C PHE A 745 -5.19 -24.26 4.84
N SER A 746 -3.87 -24.16 4.61
CA SER A 746 -3.03 -23.17 5.28
C SER A 746 -3.37 -21.73 4.88
N LEU A 747 -3.87 -21.53 3.65
CA LEU A 747 -4.21 -20.22 3.10
C LEU A 747 -5.68 -19.84 3.26
N ILE A 748 -6.57 -20.79 3.57
CA ILE A 748 -8.00 -20.52 3.78
C ILE A 748 -8.26 -19.42 4.82
N PRO A 749 -7.60 -19.40 5.99
CA PRO A 749 -7.78 -18.31 6.96
C PRO A 749 -7.50 -16.93 6.38
N MET A 750 -6.54 -16.82 5.46
CA MET A 750 -6.20 -15.55 4.80
C MET A 750 -7.28 -15.10 3.82
N LEU A 751 -8.01 -16.04 3.20
CA LEU A 751 -9.16 -15.71 2.32
C LEU A 751 -10.31 -15.07 3.11
N TYR A 752 -10.54 -15.54 4.33
CA TYR A 752 -11.64 -15.08 5.19
C TYR A 752 -11.23 -14.04 6.23
N ALA A 753 -9.95 -13.70 6.32
CA ALA A 753 -9.45 -12.71 7.27
C ALA A 753 -10.18 -11.38 7.07
N SER A 754 -10.74 -10.87 8.17
CA SER A 754 -11.46 -9.59 8.21
C SER A 754 -10.75 -8.68 9.21
N GLY A 755 -9.80 -7.90 8.72
CA GLY A 755 -9.00 -6.98 9.53
C GLY A 755 -8.00 -6.20 8.67
N PRO A 756 -7.39 -5.13 9.20
CA PRO A 756 -6.43 -4.32 8.46
C PRO A 756 -5.32 -5.15 7.82
N GLY A 757 -5.08 -4.91 6.54
CA GLY A 757 -4.04 -5.57 5.75
C GLY A 757 -4.44 -6.93 5.16
N SER A 758 -5.65 -7.42 5.46
CA SER A 758 -6.20 -8.61 4.79
C SER A 758 -6.43 -8.37 3.30
N GLU A 759 -6.69 -7.14 2.90
CA GLU A 759 -7.00 -6.72 1.53
C GLU A 759 -5.83 -6.98 0.59
N ILE A 760 -4.59 -6.84 1.08
CA ILE A 760 -3.39 -7.09 0.28
C ILE A 760 -3.12 -8.60 0.14
N GLN A 761 -3.48 -9.39 1.15
CA GLN A 761 -3.20 -10.82 1.21
C GLN A 761 -4.23 -11.66 0.46
N LYS A 762 -5.50 -11.24 0.45
CA LYS A 762 -6.61 -11.97 -0.20
C LYS A 762 -6.38 -12.26 -1.68
N PRO A 763 -6.05 -11.30 -2.56
CA PRO A 763 -5.84 -11.60 -3.98
C PRO A 763 -4.73 -12.62 -4.22
N LEU A 764 -3.64 -12.51 -3.45
CA LEU A 764 -2.53 -13.45 -3.52
C LEU A 764 -2.98 -14.86 -3.10
N ALA A 765 -3.65 -14.98 -1.95
CA ALA A 765 -4.14 -16.26 -1.44
C ALA A 765 -5.20 -16.88 -2.37
N THR A 766 -6.11 -16.07 -2.94
CA THR A 766 -7.15 -16.51 -3.88
C THR A 766 -6.54 -17.15 -5.12
N VAL A 767 -5.51 -16.53 -5.70
CA VAL A 767 -4.80 -17.07 -6.86
C VAL A 767 -4.12 -18.39 -6.54
N VAL A 768 -3.40 -18.46 -5.41
CA VAL A 768 -2.66 -19.67 -5.03
C VAL A 768 -3.63 -20.81 -4.72
N VAL A 769 -4.68 -20.58 -3.93
CA VAL A 769 -5.68 -21.62 -3.59
C VAL A 769 -6.41 -22.11 -4.84
N GLY A 770 -6.95 -21.22 -5.65
CA GLY A 770 -7.64 -21.57 -6.89
C GLY A 770 -6.75 -22.34 -7.85
N GLY A 771 -5.53 -21.83 -8.05
CA GLY A 771 -4.53 -22.44 -8.90
C GLY A 771 -4.09 -23.83 -8.43
N LEU A 772 -3.93 -24.04 -7.12
CA LEU A 772 -3.54 -25.35 -6.57
C LEU A 772 -4.64 -26.39 -6.75
N ILE A 773 -5.92 -26.02 -6.61
CA ILE A 773 -7.04 -26.94 -6.85
C ILE A 773 -7.00 -27.48 -8.29
N THR A 774 -6.90 -26.58 -9.26
CA THR A 774 -6.88 -26.96 -10.69
C THR A 774 -5.58 -27.65 -11.09
N SER A 775 -4.43 -27.13 -10.66
CA SER A 775 -3.11 -27.72 -10.86
C SER A 775 -3.04 -29.13 -10.32
N THR A 776 -3.52 -29.39 -9.09
CA THR A 776 -3.43 -30.73 -8.48
C THR A 776 -4.27 -31.75 -9.24
N LEU A 777 -5.50 -31.39 -9.60
CA LEU A 777 -6.39 -32.26 -10.36
C LEU A 777 -5.78 -32.60 -11.74
N LEU A 778 -5.25 -31.59 -12.42
CA LEU A 778 -4.67 -31.74 -13.75
C LEU A 778 -3.30 -32.41 -13.70
N THR A 779 -2.49 -32.20 -12.66
CA THR A 779 -1.21 -32.90 -12.44
C THR A 779 -1.44 -34.41 -12.34
N LEU A 780 -2.43 -34.83 -11.54
CA LEU A 780 -2.71 -36.24 -11.31
C LEU A 780 -3.35 -36.95 -12.52
N LEU A 781 -3.96 -36.24 -13.46
CA LEU A 781 -4.61 -36.84 -14.63
C LEU A 781 -3.82 -36.66 -15.92
N LEU A 782 -3.34 -35.44 -16.16
CA LEU A 782 -2.77 -35.02 -17.42
C LEU A 782 -1.30 -35.41 -17.55
N ILE A 783 -0.47 -35.24 -16.50
CA ILE A 783 0.94 -35.66 -16.54
C ILE A 783 1.07 -37.17 -16.81
N PRO A 784 0.38 -38.07 -16.08
CA PRO A 784 0.39 -39.51 -16.38
C PRO A 784 0.00 -39.82 -17.83
N SER A 785 -1.03 -39.15 -18.37
CA SER A 785 -1.51 -39.37 -19.74
C SER A 785 -0.52 -38.93 -20.82
N LEU A 786 0.31 -37.93 -20.53
CA LEU A 786 1.29 -37.36 -21.45
C LEU A 786 2.69 -37.94 -21.30
N TYR A 787 3.01 -38.54 -20.16
CA TYR A 787 4.33 -39.08 -19.83
C TYR A 787 4.88 -40.00 -20.94
N SER A 788 4.07 -40.96 -21.41
CA SER A 788 4.44 -41.90 -22.48
C SER A 788 4.87 -41.25 -23.81
N ARG A 789 4.49 -39.99 -24.07
CA ARG A 789 4.82 -39.26 -25.31
C ARG A 789 6.11 -38.44 -25.19
N PHE A 790 6.42 -37.95 -24.00
CA PHE A 790 7.62 -37.15 -23.72
C PHE A 790 8.83 -38.01 -23.34
N GLU A 791 8.60 -39.28 -23.06
CA GLU A 791 9.64 -40.24 -22.76
C GLU A 791 10.51 -40.60 -23.99
N LYS A 792 11.75 -41.03 -23.75
CA LYS A 792 12.59 -41.67 -24.77
C LYS A 792 12.10 -43.12 -24.94
N LYS A 793 11.68 -43.51 -26.15
CA LYS A 793 11.42 -44.92 -26.49
C LYS A 793 12.68 -45.74 -26.17
N ARG A 794 12.53 -46.83 -25.41
CA ARG A 794 13.60 -47.84 -25.24
C ARG A 794 13.57 -48.74 -26.48
N GLU A 795 14.72 -49.17 -26.98
CA GLU A 795 14.84 -50.09 -28.13
C GLU A 795 14.12 -51.44 -27.88
N GLN A 796 13.84 -51.81 -26.63
CA GLN A 796 13.05 -52.99 -26.25
C GLN A 796 11.53 -52.86 -26.50
N ASP A 797 11.00 -51.66 -26.77
CA ASP A 797 9.58 -51.49 -27.16
C ASP A 797 9.37 -51.70 -28.68
N GLU A 798 10.43 -51.98 -29.46
CA GLU A 798 10.40 -52.23 -30.91
C GLU A 798 10.62 -53.72 -31.29
N MET A 799 10.91 -54.59 -30.32
CA MET A 799 10.88 -56.06 -30.46
C MET A 799 9.64 -56.63 -29.79
#